data_AF-A0A494VLP9-F1
#
_entry.id   AF-A0A494VLP9-F1
#
_cell.length_a   1.000
_cell.length_b   1.000
_cell.length_c   1.000
_cell.angle_alpha   90.00
_cell.angle_beta   90.00
_cell.angle_gamma   90.00
#
_symmetry.space_group_name_H-M   'P 1'
#
loop_
_entity.id
_entity.type
_entity.pdbx_description
1 polymer ?
#
loop_
_entity_poly.entity_id
_entity_poly.type
_entity_poly.pdbx_seq_one_letter_code
_entity_poly.pdbx_strand_id
1 'polypeptide(L)'
;MAYKTPGVYVQEIALFPPSVAQVETAIPAFIGYTAFALTPDGKTLANTPTRIKSLLEFESLFGTAYIQVAYNVTIDPANNHILGVLPDKRFHLYNALRQYFDNGGGPCYIVSVGSFADTIGFQPLSDGIATLSAYDEPTLILFPDAVELLDATKKPDLLKFSSLQTQALALCARMQDRFSILDVLQGDKPQNVSYKPIDDFRNSVGLNNLNYGAAYYPWIITSYAVNVDFRQLVFWDNANPTPNKITNYDAFSKSQAEKDLVTALQNAMSDTDKVIAQVFSTQADKDALRLGGIDAIKAKLSVFVNNLIKNVTADTQTTGYMNLVSSVAVAFKKAKAAIPANSPLNVDIDRMAKDKKLTDAIVKLVSIEKNVTVKPNMPGRDPKTIYGVLDGTDWLQGLTFDTAPITPDVYTHNAVGGLNIVKAVTDTLNTILSYFAALLSGAQFYENQAEQALFAGNAFFNGVNVATGLEMSTMPPSGSIAGVYANVDGARGVWKAPANVSLNNVVGPVVKIDNSDQDDMNVTSTGKSINAIRAFAGRGTLVWGARTLAGNDNEWRYIPVRRFFIMVEESVKKATYPFVFENNDANTWTKMRVMVQNFLTLQWRAGALQGAKPEDAFFVHVGLNETMTAQDILEGRMIVEIGMAVVRPAEFIILRFMHKMMES
;
A
#
# COMPACT_ATOMS: atom_id res chain seq x y z
N MET A 1 -53.93 -15.34 -13.52
CA MET A 1 -55.31 -14.80 -13.56
C MET A 1 -56.25 -15.93 -13.95
N ALA A 2 -57.37 -16.10 -13.24
CA ALA A 2 -58.37 -17.10 -13.60
C ALA A 2 -59.39 -16.47 -14.56
N TYR A 3 -59.46 -16.99 -15.80
CA TYR A 3 -60.44 -16.57 -16.80
C TYR A 3 -61.83 -17.08 -16.41
N LYS A 4 -62.84 -16.20 -16.40
CA LYS A 4 -64.20 -16.49 -15.92
C LYS A 4 -65.29 -16.43 -16.99
N THR A 5 -64.93 -16.30 -18.27
CA THR A 5 -65.88 -16.26 -19.38
C THR A 5 -65.40 -17.10 -20.57
N PRO A 6 -66.31 -17.65 -21.42
CA PRO A 6 -65.91 -18.31 -22.65
C PRO A 6 -65.52 -17.28 -23.73
N GLY A 7 -64.31 -17.40 -24.31
CA GLY A 7 -63.79 -16.54 -25.38
C GLY A 7 -62.39 -16.96 -25.87
N VAL A 8 -61.90 -16.35 -26.96
CA VAL A 8 -60.51 -16.49 -27.42
C VAL A 8 -59.66 -15.41 -26.73
N TYR A 9 -58.60 -15.82 -26.04
CA TYR A 9 -57.68 -14.91 -25.35
C TYR A 9 -56.32 -14.93 -26.04
N VAL A 10 -55.78 -13.74 -26.34
CA VAL A 10 -54.39 -13.57 -26.79
C VAL A 10 -53.59 -13.09 -25.59
N GLN A 11 -52.60 -13.88 -25.17
CA GLN A 11 -51.60 -13.47 -24.20
C GLN A 11 -50.27 -13.27 -24.92
N GLU A 12 -49.62 -12.14 -24.67
CA GLU A 12 -48.18 -12.03 -24.88
C GLU A 12 -47.48 -12.83 -23.79
N ILE A 13 -47.06 -14.04 -24.14
CA ILE A 13 -46.09 -14.79 -23.35
C ILE A 13 -44.74 -14.14 -23.61
N ALA A 14 -44.07 -13.63 -22.59
CA ALA A 14 -42.66 -13.26 -22.70
C ALA A 14 -41.88 -14.52 -23.11
N LEU A 15 -41.57 -14.63 -24.39
CA LEU A 15 -40.89 -15.76 -25.02
C LEU A 15 -39.38 -15.76 -24.76
N PHE A 16 -38.85 -14.73 -24.13
CA PHE A 16 -37.44 -14.69 -23.78
C PHE A 16 -37.22 -15.54 -22.52
N PRO A 17 -36.51 -16.68 -22.64
CA PRO A 17 -36.08 -17.41 -21.46
C PRO A 17 -35.20 -16.51 -20.59
N PRO A 18 -35.14 -16.74 -19.26
CA PRO A 18 -34.14 -16.09 -18.42
C PRO A 18 -32.76 -16.28 -19.06
N SER A 19 -31.97 -15.21 -19.09
CA SER A 19 -30.63 -15.21 -19.68
C SER A 19 -29.59 -15.35 -18.56
N VAL A 20 -28.57 -16.17 -18.78
CA VAL A 20 -27.40 -16.18 -17.90
C VAL A 20 -26.62 -14.89 -18.13
N ALA A 21 -26.47 -14.07 -17.09
CA ALA A 21 -25.56 -12.94 -17.09
C ALA A 21 -24.15 -13.42 -16.72
N GLN A 22 -23.15 -12.92 -17.43
CA GLN A 22 -21.75 -13.19 -17.10
C GLN A 22 -21.39 -12.51 -15.77
N VAL A 23 -20.77 -13.27 -14.86
CA VAL A 23 -20.22 -12.72 -13.62
C VAL A 23 -18.89 -12.01 -13.86
N GLU A 24 -18.57 -11.06 -12.98
CA GLU A 24 -17.27 -10.39 -12.95
C GLU A 24 -16.14 -11.42 -12.73
N THR A 25 -15.02 -11.30 -13.46
CA THR A 25 -13.98 -12.35 -13.50
C THR A 25 -12.67 -11.97 -12.82
N ALA A 26 -12.49 -10.69 -12.48
CA ALA A 26 -11.23 -10.13 -11.98
C ALA A 26 -11.43 -9.07 -10.89
N ILE A 27 -12.18 -9.44 -9.84
CA ILE A 27 -12.32 -8.69 -8.59
C ILE A 27 -11.39 -9.31 -7.55
N PRO A 28 -10.17 -8.79 -7.37
CA PRO A 28 -9.24 -9.32 -6.38
C PRO A 28 -9.60 -8.92 -4.96
N ALA A 29 -9.33 -9.81 -4.02
CA ALA A 29 -9.19 -9.51 -2.61
C ALA A 29 -7.70 -9.41 -2.25
N PHE A 30 -7.27 -8.21 -1.87
CA PHE A 30 -5.95 -7.92 -1.33
C PHE A 30 -5.99 -8.09 0.18
N ILE A 31 -5.13 -8.96 0.71
CA ILE A 31 -5.04 -9.23 2.14
C ILE A 31 -3.68 -8.73 2.65
N GLY A 32 -3.69 -7.90 3.68
CA GLY A 32 -2.44 -7.33 4.21
C GLY A 32 -2.67 -6.30 5.31
N TYR A 33 -1.61 -5.55 5.61
CA TYR A 33 -1.56 -4.55 6.67
C TYR A 33 -1.74 -3.14 6.08
N THR A 34 -2.46 -2.30 6.81
CA THR A 34 -2.77 -0.92 6.41
C THR A 34 -2.34 0.09 7.48
N ALA A 35 -2.41 1.39 7.19
CA ALA A 35 -2.07 2.40 8.20
C ALA A 35 -3.11 2.43 9.33
N PHE A 36 -4.38 2.40 8.93
CA PHE A 36 -5.55 2.26 9.78
C PHE A 36 -6.63 1.48 9.02
N ALA A 37 -7.79 1.22 9.63
CA ALA A 37 -8.92 0.59 8.97
C ALA A 37 -10.22 1.13 9.57
N LEU A 38 -10.68 2.29 9.08
CA LEU A 38 -11.80 3.03 9.66
C LEU A 38 -12.69 3.61 8.57
N THR A 39 -14.00 3.57 8.79
CA THR A 39 -14.96 4.35 7.99
C THR A 39 -14.86 5.84 8.34
N PRO A 40 -15.41 6.75 7.51
CA PRO A 40 -15.46 8.18 7.82
C PRO A 40 -16.18 8.52 9.15
N ASP A 41 -17.12 7.67 9.58
CA ASP A 41 -17.82 7.75 10.87
C ASP A 41 -17.07 7.07 12.04
N GLY A 42 -15.84 6.58 11.81
CA GLY A 42 -14.96 6.03 12.84
C GLY A 42 -15.23 4.58 13.22
N LYS A 43 -16.02 3.84 12.43
CA LYS A 43 -16.23 2.40 12.66
C LYS A 43 -15.06 1.60 12.11
N THR A 44 -14.67 0.56 12.84
CA THR A 44 -13.57 -0.32 12.41
C THR A 44 -13.94 -1.12 11.16
N LEU A 45 -12.98 -1.20 10.25
CA LEU A 45 -12.98 -2.06 9.06
C LEU A 45 -11.96 -3.21 9.19
N ALA A 46 -11.31 -3.36 10.35
CA ALA A 46 -10.34 -4.42 10.59
C ALA A 46 -10.99 -5.80 10.40
N ASN A 47 -10.29 -6.70 9.70
CA ASN A 47 -10.74 -8.04 9.33
C ASN A 47 -12.11 -8.10 8.63
N THR A 48 -12.56 -6.98 8.05
CA THR A 48 -13.82 -6.90 7.31
C THR A 48 -13.50 -6.65 5.84
N PRO A 49 -13.69 -7.63 4.95
CA PRO A 49 -13.52 -7.45 3.51
C PRO A 49 -14.32 -6.25 3.01
N THR A 50 -13.62 -5.20 2.59
CA THR A 50 -14.22 -3.93 2.20
C THR A 50 -13.99 -3.69 0.72
N ARG A 51 -15.07 -3.47 -0.01
CA ARG A 51 -15.02 -3.18 -1.45
C ARG A 51 -14.63 -1.73 -1.68
N ILE A 52 -13.64 -1.50 -2.54
CA ILE A 52 -13.21 -0.19 -3.00
C ILE A 52 -13.21 -0.12 -4.53
N LYS A 53 -13.24 1.08 -5.09
CA LYS A 53 -13.25 1.33 -6.54
C LYS A 53 -12.03 2.12 -7.03
N SER A 54 -11.25 2.71 -6.13
CA SER A 54 -10.10 3.54 -6.50
C SER A 54 -9.06 3.59 -5.39
N LEU A 55 -7.83 3.98 -5.75
CA LEU A 55 -6.76 4.21 -4.78
C LEU A 55 -7.07 5.36 -3.81
N LEU A 56 -7.77 6.40 -4.26
CA LEU A 56 -8.17 7.51 -3.39
C LEU A 56 -9.15 7.05 -2.29
N GLU A 57 -10.06 6.14 -2.63
CA GLU A 57 -10.95 5.51 -1.66
C GLU A 57 -10.19 4.60 -0.70
N PHE A 58 -9.15 3.90 -1.18
CA PHE A 58 -8.24 3.18 -0.28
C PHE A 58 -7.59 4.11 0.74
N GLU A 59 -7.00 5.22 0.28
CA GLU A 59 -6.28 6.16 1.15
C GLU A 59 -7.18 6.78 2.22
N SER A 60 -8.46 7.01 1.91
CA SER A 60 -9.41 7.57 2.89
C SER A 60 -9.83 6.56 3.96
N LEU A 61 -9.92 5.26 3.63
CA LEU A 61 -10.37 4.20 4.55
C LEU A 61 -9.23 3.48 5.27
N PHE A 62 -8.05 3.41 4.64
CA PHE A 62 -6.93 2.57 5.05
C PHE A 62 -5.59 3.31 5.19
N GLY A 63 -5.48 4.53 4.66
CA GLY A 63 -4.27 5.35 4.67
C GLY A 63 -3.30 5.06 3.53
N THR A 64 -2.13 5.70 3.57
CA THR A 64 -1.08 5.62 2.54
C THR A 64 -0.04 4.54 2.85
N ALA A 65 1.01 4.45 2.02
CA ALA A 65 2.19 3.64 2.30
C ALA A 65 2.81 3.94 3.68
N TYR A 66 3.46 2.93 4.26
CA TYR A 66 4.26 3.10 5.48
C TYR A 66 5.47 4.01 5.20
N ILE A 67 5.60 5.05 6.01
CA ILE A 67 6.77 5.93 6.00
C ILE A 67 7.83 5.30 6.88
N GLN A 68 8.98 4.97 6.28
CA GLN A 68 10.08 4.31 6.97
C GLN A 68 10.62 5.20 8.09
N VAL A 69 10.90 4.59 9.23
CA VAL A 69 11.57 5.28 10.34
C VAL A 69 13.08 5.19 10.16
N ALA A 70 13.57 4.06 9.63
CA ALA A 70 14.99 3.85 9.40
C ALA A 70 15.28 2.91 8.22
N TYR A 71 16.41 3.16 7.56
CA TYR A 71 17.06 2.26 6.62
C TYR A 71 18.39 1.82 7.21
N ASN A 72 18.50 0.52 7.50
CA ASN A 72 19.72 -0.07 8.00
C ASN A 72 20.65 -0.39 6.83
N VAL A 73 21.74 0.35 6.73
CA VAL A 73 22.76 0.20 5.70
C VAL A 73 23.95 -0.55 6.29
N THR A 74 24.18 -1.78 5.84
CA THR A 74 25.32 -2.59 6.27
C THR A 74 26.49 -2.38 5.32
N ILE A 75 27.68 -2.13 5.88
CA ILE A 75 28.88 -1.75 5.13
C ILE A 75 30.04 -2.68 5.47
N ASP A 76 30.83 -3.04 4.46
CA ASP A 76 32.16 -3.62 4.67
C ASP A 76 33.15 -2.51 5.08
N PRO A 77 33.65 -2.49 6.33
CA PRO A 77 34.53 -1.45 6.82
C PRO A 77 35.90 -1.43 6.13
N ALA A 78 36.31 -2.51 5.44
CA ALA A 78 37.59 -2.56 4.76
C ALA A 78 37.63 -1.67 3.51
N ASN A 79 36.50 -1.53 2.82
CA ASN A 79 36.43 -0.91 1.49
C ASN A 79 35.30 0.13 1.34
N ASN A 80 34.55 0.42 2.41
CA ASN A 80 33.33 1.23 2.37
C ASN A 80 32.31 0.75 1.32
N HIS A 81 32.25 -0.57 1.12
CA HIS A 81 31.33 -1.18 0.17
C HIS A 81 29.99 -1.47 0.85
N ILE A 82 28.89 -1.10 0.18
CA ILE A 82 27.53 -1.34 0.68
C ILE A 82 27.21 -2.82 0.49
N LEU A 83 27.00 -3.55 1.58
CA LEU A 83 26.66 -4.97 1.56
C LEU A 83 25.16 -5.20 1.46
N GLY A 84 24.36 -4.27 1.98
CA GLY A 84 22.91 -4.36 1.92
C GLY A 84 22.24 -3.14 2.54
N VAL A 85 21.02 -2.88 2.11
CA VAL A 85 20.12 -1.89 2.70
C VAL A 85 18.84 -2.60 3.06
N LEU A 86 18.38 -2.47 4.31
CA LEU A 86 17.12 -3.05 4.76
C LEU A 86 16.26 -1.97 5.45
N PRO A 87 15.01 -1.76 5.01
CA PRO A 87 14.08 -0.90 5.73
C PRO A 87 13.76 -1.45 7.14
N ASP A 88 13.27 -0.61 8.03
CA ASP A 88 12.88 -1.03 9.38
C ASP A 88 11.64 -1.94 9.36
N LYS A 89 10.67 -1.63 8.50
CA LYS A 89 9.52 -2.49 8.22
C LYS A 89 9.13 -2.39 6.75
N ARG A 90 8.58 -3.47 6.19
CA ARG A 90 8.15 -3.50 4.79
C ARG A 90 6.73 -3.99 4.67
N PHE A 91 5.91 -3.21 3.98
CA PHE A 91 4.53 -3.51 3.63
C PHE A 91 4.34 -3.22 2.14
N HIS A 92 3.93 -4.24 1.39
CA HIS A 92 3.77 -4.21 -0.06
C HIS A 92 2.35 -3.90 -0.50
N LEU A 93 1.34 -4.09 0.37
CA LEU A 93 -0.09 -3.96 0.05
C LEU A 93 -0.43 -2.67 -0.71
N TYR A 94 0.00 -1.51 -0.21
CA TYR A 94 -0.28 -0.22 -0.86
C TYR A 94 0.32 -0.13 -2.27
N ASN A 95 1.59 -0.52 -2.43
CA ASN A 95 2.27 -0.47 -3.74
C ASN A 95 1.72 -1.53 -4.71
N ALA A 96 1.34 -2.70 -4.21
CA ALA A 96 0.64 -3.75 -4.95
C ALA A 96 -0.72 -3.28 -5.47
N LEU A 97 -1.47 -2.56 -4.65
CA LEU A 97 -2.75 -1.98 -5.04
C LEU A 97 -2.57 -0.83 -6.04
N ARG A 98 -1.56 0.02 -5.86
CA ARG A 98 -1.22 1.06 -6.83
C ARG A 98 -0.87 0.45 -8.20
N GLN A 99 -0.01 -0.57 -8.23
CA GLN A 99 0.30 -1.32 -9.45
C GLN A 99 -0.93 -1.98 -10.08
N TYR A 100 -1.85 -2.51 -9.27
CA TYR A 100 -3.10 -3.06 -9.76
C TYR A 100 -3.90 -2.03 -10.56
N PHE A 101 -4.15 -0.85 -10.00
CA PHE A 101 -4.87 0.22 -10.69
C PHE A 101 -4.12 0.73 -11.93
N ASP A 102 -2.79 0.91 -11.86
CA ASP A 102 -1.96 1.35 -12.98
C ASP A 102 -1.94 0.35 -14.16
N ASN A 103 -2.20 -0.93 -13.90
CA ASN A 103 -2.27 -1.98 -14.92
C ASN A 103 -3.70 -2.29 -15.39
N GLY A 104 -4.68 -1.43 -15.08
CA GLY A 104 -6.07 -1.56 -15.54
C GLY A 104 -7.00 -2.26 -14.55
N GLY A 105 -6.65 -2.23 -13.26
CA GLY A 105 -7.48 -2.72 -12.17
C GLY A 105 -8.81 -1.97 -12.03
N GLY A 106 -9.86 -2.71 -11.70
CA GLY A 106 -11.21 -2.21 -11.42
C GLY A 106 -11.53 -2.24 -9.92
N PRO A 107 -12.79 -2.46 -9.53
CA PRO A 107 -13.15 -2.64 -8.14
C PRO A 107 -12.45 -3.86 -7.52
N CYS A 108 -12.04 -3.73 -6.26
CA CYS A 108 -11.38 -4.79 -5.51
C CYS A 108 -11.80 -4.78 -4.04
N TYR A 109 -11.49 -5.86 -3.33
CA TYR A 109 -11.68 -5.99 -1.90
C TYR A 109 -10.36 -5.81 -1.16
N ILE A 110 -10.42 -5.14 -0.01
CA ILE A 110 -9.32 -5.00 0.93
C ILE A 110 -9.68 -5.72 2.21
N VAL A 111 -8.78 -6.59 2.66
CA VAL A 111 -8.85 -7.24 3.96
C VAL A 111 -7.66 -6.74 4.78
N SER A 112 -7.90 -5.68 5.57
CA SER A 112 -6.91 -5.17 6.51
C SER A 112 -6.85 -6.09 7.72
N VAL A 113 -5.73 -6.81 7.88
CA VAL A 113 -5.53 -7.79 8.97
C VAL A 113 -4.76 -7.21 10.16
N GLY A 114 -4.28 -5.97 10.04
CA GLY A 114 -3.50 -5.30 11.08
C GLY A 114 -3.02 -3.92 10.63
N SER A 115 -2.33 -3.23 11.54
CA SER A 115 -1.78 -1.88 11.33
C SER A 115 -0.26 -1.90 11.11
N PHE A 116 0.31 -0.78 10.65
CA PHE A 116 1.78 -0.64 10.57
C PHE A 116 2.50 -0.67 11.92
N ALA A 117 1.78 -0.54 13.04
CA ALA A 117 2.36 -0.72 14.38
C ALA A 117 2.70 -2.20 14.65
N ASP A 118 1.96 -3.12 14.02
CA ASP A 118 2.07 -4.55 14.25
C ASP A 118 3.28 -5.16 13.51
N THR A 119 3.60 -6.41 13.87
CA THR A 119 4.53 -7.26 13.13
C THR A 119 3.72 -8.15 12.19
N ILE A 120 4.23 -8.36 10.97
CA ILE A 120 3.60 -9.26 9.99
C ILE A 120 3.61 -10.68 10.55
N GLY A 121 2.42 -11.25 10.74
CA GLY A 121 2.21 -12.53 11.37
C GLY A 121 1.37 -13.47 10.50
N PHE A 122 1.59 -14.77 10.66
CA PHE A 122 0.85 -15.78 9.91
C PHE A 122 -0.65 -15.80 10.25
N GLN A 123 -1.00 -15.74 11.54
CA GLN A 123 -2.39 -15.91 11.97
C GLN A 123 -3.31 -14.81 11.42
N PRO A 124 -2.97 -13.50 11.51
CA PRO A 124 -3.82 -12.44 10.92
C PRO A 124 -4.06 -12.63 9.42
N LEU A 125 -3.02 -12.99 8.65
CA LEU A 125 -3.15 -13.24 7.22
C LEU A 125 -4.03 -14.47 6.92
N SER A 126 -3.86 -15.55 7.69
CA SER A 126 -4.68 -16.77 7.58
C SER A 126 -6.15 -16.49 7.88
N ASP A 127 -6.44 -15.72 8.93
CA ASP A 127 -7.79 -15.31 9.29
C ASP A 127 -8.39 -14.43 8.18
N GLY A 128 -7.60 -13.50 7.63
CA GLY A 128 -7.98 -12.69 6.48
C GLY A 128 -8.41 -13.51 5.27
N ILE A 129 -7.66 -14.58 4.92
CA ILE A 129 -8.05 -15.52 3.85
C ILE A 129 -9.39 -16.19 4.19
N ALA A 130 -9.57 -16.64 5.43
CA ALA A 130 -10.79 -17.34 5.85
C ALA A 130 -12.05 -16.46 5.76
N THR A 131 -11.94 -15.16 6.06
CA THR A 131 -13.08 -14.21 6.02
C THR A 131 -13.72 -14.10 4.64
N LEU A 132 -12.94 -14.31 3.56
CA LEU A 132 -13.44 -14.22 2.20
C LEU A 132 -14.53 -15.23 1.90
N SER A 133 -14.62 -16.34 2.63
CA SER A 133 -15.67 -17.34 2.41
C SER A 133 -17.10 -16.84 2.63
N ALA A 134 -17.26 -15.73 3.35
CA ALA A 134 -18.57 -15.10 3.58
C ALA A 134 -18.97 -14.08 2.49
N TYR A 135 -18.09 -13.80 1.51
CA TYR A 135 -18.30 -12.78 0.48
C TYR A 135 -18.27 -13.44 -0.89
N ASP A 136 -19.25 -13.11 -1.75
CA ASP A 136 -19.46 -13.80 -3.03
C ASP A 136 -18.76 -13.14 -4.23
N GLU A 137 -18.46 -11.84 -4.16
CA GLU A 137 -17.84 -11.10 -5.27
C GLU A 137 -16.33 -11.35 -5.50
N PRO A 138 -15.49 -11.62 -4.47
CA PRO A 138 -14.07 -11.87 -4.71
C PRO A 138 -13.84 -13.06 -5.63
N THR A 139 -13.09 -12.85 -6.71
CA THR A 139 -12.74 -13.89 -7.70
C THR A 139 -11.24 -14.14 -7.77
N LEU A 140 -10.42 -13.20 -7.29
CA LEU A 140 -8.97 -13.39 -7.16
C LEU A 140 -8.54 -13.24 -5.69
N ILE A 141 -7.53 -13.98 -5.28
CA ILE A 141 -6.95 -13.88 -3.92
C ILE A 141 -5.46 -13.59 -4.04
N LEU A 142 -4.99 -12.58 -3.31
CA LEU A 142 -3.57 -12.26 -3.18
C LEU A 142 -3.23 -11.62 -1.82
N PHE A 143 -2.01 -11.84 -1.35
CA PHE A 143 -1.54 -11.43 -0.02
C PHE A 143 -0.08 -10.95 -0.09
N PRO A 144 0.18 -9.78 -0.70
CA PRO A 144 1.53 -9.34 -1.08
C PRO A 144 2.45 -9.10 0.12
N ASP A 145 1.90 -8.78 1.30
CA ASP A 145 2.68 -8.57 2.52
C ASP A 145 3.24 -9.87 3.10
N ALA A 146 2.66 -11.02 2.77
CA ALA A 146 3.04 -12.29 3.39
C ALA A 146 4.47 -12.72 3.02
N VAL A 147 5.06 -12.15 1.97
CA VAL A 147 6.46 -12.39 1.60
C VAL A 147 7.46 -11.91 2.67
N GLU A 148 7.02 -11.03 3.56
CA GLU A 148 7.81 -10.48 4.68
C GLU A 148 7.64 -11.30 5.98
N LEU A 149 6.99 -12.46 5.94
CA LEU A 149 6.91 -13.36 7.10
C LEU A 149 8.29 -13.84 7.52
N LEU A 150 8.57 -13.73 8.82
CA LEU A 150 9.84 -14.14 9.42
C LEU A 150 9.69 -15.34 10.37
N ASP A 151 10.70 -16.19 10.37
CA ASP A 151 10.83 -17.33 11.27
C ASP A 151 11.42 -16.91 12.63
N ALA A 152 11.58 -17.86 13.55
CA ALA A 152 12.17 -17.60 14.87
C ALA A 152 13.63 -17.08 14.81
N THR A 153 14.31 -17.23 13.67
CA THR A 153 15.68 -16.77 13.42
C THR A 153 15.74 -15.44 12.65
N LYS A 154 14.60 -14.78 12.43
CA LYS A 154 14.46 -13.54 11.64
C LYS A 154 14.82 -13.69 10.16
N LYS A 155 14.63 -14.89 9.60
CA LYS A 155 14.78 -15.17 8.17
C LYS A 155 13.40 -15.38 7.51
N PRO A 156 13.28 -15.26 6.18
CA PRO A 156 12.02 -15.53 5.49
C PRO A 156 11.42 -16.91 5.85
N ASP A 157 10.17 -16.93 6.32
CA ASP A 157 9.49 -18.15 6.80
C ASP A 157 8.78 -18.87 5.66
N LEU A 158 9.51 -19.77 5.00
CA LEU A 158 8.99 -20.57 3.89
C LEU A 158 7.75 -21.40 4.28
N LEU A 159 7.75 -22.02 5.47
CA LEU A 159 6.71 -22.96 5.87
C LEU A 159 5.38 -22.26 6.15
N LYS A 160 5.41 -21.12 6.86
CA LYS A 160 4.19 -20.35 7.10
C LYS A 160 3.69 -19.68 5.83
N PHE A 161 4.58 -19.16 5.00
CA PHE A 161 4.20 -18.57 3.72
C PHE A 161 3.53 -19.59 2.79
N SER A 162 4.11 -20.77 2.59
CA SER A 162 3.52 -21.82 1.77
C SER A 162 2.20 -22.35 2.36
N SER A 163 2.03 -22.32 3.68
CA SER A 163 0.77 -22.68 4.34
C SER A 163 -0.36 -21.71 3.98
N LEU A 164 -0.10 -20.41 3.86
CA LEU A 164 -1.08 -19.44 3.35
C LEU A 164 -1.44 -19.69 1.89
N GLN A 165 -0.45 -20.04 1.06
CA GLN A 165 -0.68 -20.39 -0.34
C GLN A 165 -1.57 -21.63 -0.49
N THR A 166 -1.29 -22.68 0.28
CA THR A 166 -2.13 -23.90 0.27
C THR A 166 -3.53 -23.65 0.81
N GLN A 167 -3.68 -22.79 1.82
CA GLN A 167 -5.00 -22.37 2.33
C GLN A 167 -5.81 -21.60 1.27
N ALA A 168 -5.18 -20.67 0.54
CA ALA A 168 -5.84 -19.93 -0.54
C ALA A 168 -6.27 -20.85 -1.68
N LEU A 169 -5.41 -21.80 -2.10
CA LEU A 169 -5.75 -22.82 -3.09
C LEU A 169 -6.91 -23.72 -2.62
N ALA A 170 -6.90 -24.15 -1.35
CA ALA A 170 -7.98 -24.95 -0.78
C ALA A 170 -9.30 -24.17 -0.72
N LEU A 171 -9.27 -22.87 -0.40
CA LEU A 171 -10.45 -22.02 -0.43
C LEU A 171 -11.01 -21.90 -1.85
N CYS A 172 -10.15 -21.66 -2.84
CA CYS A 172 -10.54 -21.57 -4.25
C CYS A 172 -11.17 -22.88 -4.74
N ALA A 173 -10.59 -24.03 -4.39
CA ALA A 173 -11.15 -25.33 -4.75
C ALA A 173 -12.47 -25.65 -4.05
N ARG A 174 -12.65 -25.21 -2.80
CA ARG A 174 -13.89 -25.41 -2.04
C ARG A 174 -15.05 -24.59 -2.58
N MET A 175 -14.78 -23.34 -2.99
CA MET A 175 -15.83 -22.41 -3.45
C MET A 175 -16.05 -22.46 -4.96
N GLN A 176 -15.03 -22.87 -5.72
CA GLN A 176 -15.03 -23.04 -7.18
C GLN A 176 -15.30 -21.76 -7.99
N ASP A 177 -15.38 -20.60 -7.33
CA ASP A 177 -15.63 -19.26 -7.89
C ASP A 177 -14.37 -18.38 -7.91
N ARG A 178 -13.23 -18.88 -7.41
CA ARG A 178 -12.01 -18.09 -7.16
C ARG A 178 -10.74 -18.69 -7.73
N PHE A 179 -9.74 -17.83 -7.90
CA PHE A 179 -8.40 -18.19 -8.36
C PHE A 179 -7.32 -17.43 -7.59
N SER A 180 -6.24 -18.10 -7.19
CA SER A 180 -5.15 -17.46 -6.42
C SER A 180 -3.99 -17.01 -7.31
N ILE A 181 -3.53 -15.78 -7.11
CA ILE A 181 -2.29 -15.26 -7.73
C ILE A 181 -1.22 -15.28 -6.66
N LEU A 182 -0.17 -16.07 -6.88
CA LEU A 182 0.84 -16.37 -5.87
C LEU A 182 2.18 -15.73 -6.22
N ASP A 183 2.78 -15.11 -5.23
CA ASP A 183 4.16 -14.64 -5.29
C ASP A 183 5.12 -15.76 -4.88
N VAL A 184 6.30 -15.77 -5.49
CA VAL A 184 7.41 -16.65 -5.06
C VAL A 184 8.20 -15.93 -3.96
N LEU A 185 8.36 -16.60 -2.81
CA LEU A 185 9.16 -16.08 -1.69
C LEU A 185 10.61 -15.89 -2.13
N GLN A 186 11.24 -14.78 -1.72
CA GLN A 186 12.58 -14.39 -2.20
C GLN A 186 12.68 -14.33 -3.72
N GLY A 187 11.58 -13.99 -4.41
CA GLY A 187 11.55 -13.84 -5.87
C GLY A 187 12.36 -12.65 -6.40
N ASP A 188 12.96 -11.86 -5.53
CA ASP A 188 14.00 -10.86 -5.81
C ASP A 188 15.41 -11.47 -5.94
N LYS A 189 15.60 -12.73 -5.53
CA LYS A 189 16.89 -13.44 -5.60
C LYS A 189 16.96 -14.36 -6.82
N PRO A 190 18.13 -14.52 -7.46
CA PRO A 190 18.32 -15.48 -8.54
C PRO A 190 18.33 -16.92 -8.01
N GLN A 191 17.95 -17.87 -8.87
CA GLN A 191 18.06 -19.30 -8.60
C GLN A 191 19.54 -19.74 -8.67
N ASN A 192 20.15 -20.09 -7.55
CA ASN A 192 21.54 -20.55 -7.46
C ASN A 192 21.80 -21.44 -6.22
N VAL A 193 23.07 -21.71 -5.90
CA VAL A 193 23.44 -22.57 -4.76
C VAL A 193 23.10 -21.97 -3.39
N SER A 194 23.01 -20.65 -3.29
CA SER A 194 22.76 -19.92 -2.04
C SER A 194 21.28 -19.60 -1.84
N TYR A 195 20.54 -19.35 -2.93
CA TYR A 195 19.12 -19.03 -2.93
C TYR A 195 18.38 -19.93 -3.91
N LYS A 196 17.32 -20.58 -3.46
CA LYS A 196 16.55 -21.54 -4.28
C LYS A 196 15.06 -21.20 -4.34
N PRO A 197 14.67 -19.94 -4.66
CA PRO A 197 13.28 -19.50 -4.57
C PRO A 197 12.30 -20.37 -5.38
N ILE A 198 12.73 -20.86 -6.55
CA ILE A 198 11.90 -21.71 -7.41
C ILE A 198 11.71 -23.10 -6.81
N ASP A 199 12.81 -23.75 -6.38
CA ASP A 199 12.74 -25.10 -5.80
C ASP A 199 12.01 -25.09 -4.46
N ASP A 200 12.28 -24.09 -3.63
CA ASP A 200 11.68 -23.93 -2.29
C ASP A 200 10.17 -23.72 -2.40
N PHE A 201 9.71 -22.90 -3.36
CA PHE A 201 8.29 -22.77 -3.66
C PHE A 201 7.67 -24.10 -4.10
N ARG A 202 8.30 -24.80 -5.05
CA ARG A 202 7.79 -26.08 -5.56
C ARG A 202 7.71 -27.15 -4.48
N ASN A 203 8.73 -27.24 -3.63
CA ASN A 203 8.77 -28.24 -2.57
C ASN A 203 7.75 -27.96 -1.46
N SER A 204 7.32 -26.70 -1.29
CA SER A 204 6.47 -26.28 -0.16
C SER A 204 4.97 -26.11 -0.49
N VAL A 205 4.59 -25.74 -1.73
CA VAL A 205 3.19 -25.46 -2.12
C VAL A 205 2.24 -26.68 -2.14
N GLY A 206 2.74 -27.89 -1.82
CA GLY A 206 1.92 -29.11 -1.80
C GLY A 206 1.53 -29.63 -3.19
N LEU A 207 0.56 -30.56 -3.27
CA LEU A 207 0.13 -31.21 -4.53
C LEU A 207 -1.37 -31.02 -4.84
N ASN A 208 -2.12 -30.44 -3.91
CA ASN A 208 -3.57 -30.34 -4.01
C ASN A 208 -4.00 -29.03 -4.66
N ASN A 209 -5.09 -29.06 -5.43
CA ASN A 209 -5.78 -27.85 -5.93
C ASN A 209 -4.92 -26.93 -6.81
N LEU A 210 -3.85 -27.45 -7.41
CA LEU A 210 -2.86 -26.67 -8.18
C LEU A 210 -3.48 -25.96 -9.39
N ASN A 211 -4.58 -26.48 -9.92
CA ASN A 211 -5.32 -25.86 -11.01
C ASN A 211 -5.98 -24.52 -10.63
N TYR A 212 -6.17 -24.21 -9.35
CA TYR A 212 -6.81 -22.98 -8.87
C TYR A 212 -5.83 -21.83 -8.57
N GLY A 213 -4.56 -21.96 -8.94
CA GLY A 213 -3.62 -20.86 -8.77
C GLY A 213 -2.53 -20.80 -9.81
N ALA A 214 -1.82 -19.67 -9.84
CA ALA A 214 -0.67 -19.43 -10.69
C ALA A 214 0.39 -18.65 -9.91
N ALA A 215 1.66 -19.07 -10.06
CA ALA A 215 2.80 -18.36 -9.48
C ALA A 215 3.54 -17.54 -10.52
N TYR A 216 4.14 -16.43 -10.08
CA TYR A 216 4.88 -15.50 -10.92
C TYR A 216 6.27 -15.21 -10.36
N TYR A 217 7.28 -15.27 -11.23
CA TYR A 217 8.67 -14.95 -10.92
C TYR A 217 9.32 -14.28 -12.13
N PRO A 218 10.27 -13.36 -11.94
CA PRO A 218 10.75 -12.81 -10.67
C PRO A 218 9.91 -11.63 -10.19
N TRP A 219 10.29 -11.07 -9.04
CA TRP A 219 9.78 -9.79 -8.57
C TRP A 219 10.15 -8.66 -9.53
N ILE A 220 9.45 -7.54 -9.39
CA ILE A 220 9.56 -6.39 -10.30
C ILE A 220 10.12 -5.18 -9.57
N ILE A 221 10.79 -4.31 -10.34
CA ILE A 221 11.25 -3.00 -9.90
C ILE A 221 10.30 -1.97 -10.51
N THR A 222 9.61 -1.23 -9.66
CA THR A 222 8.69 -0.17 -10.08
C THR A 222 9.42 1.14 -10.38
N SER A 223 8.77 2.03 -11.14
CA SER A 223 9.27 3.38 -11.41
C SER A 223 8.73 4.43 -10.43
N TYR A 224 8.18 4.01 -9.29
CA TYR A 224 7.64 4.93 -8.29
C TYR A 224 8.78 5.69 -7.60
N ALA A 225 8.60 6.99 -7.42
CA ALA A 225 9.60 7.82 -6.74
C ALA A 225 9.70 7.40 -5.26
N VAL A 226 10.92 7.13 -4.82
CA VAL A 226 11.27 6.89 -3.42
C VAL A 226 12.13 8.07 -2.97
N ASN A 227 11.66 8.79 -1.96
CA ASN A 227 12.43 9.84 -1.32
C ASN A 227 13.11 9.26 -0.08
N VAL A 228 14.43 9.40 0.00
CA VAL A 228 15.24 8.92 1.12
C VAL A 228 15.77 10.15 1.86
N ASP A 229 15.34 10.34 3.10
CA ASP A 229 15.87 11.37 4.01
C ASP A 229 17.12 10.79 4.69
N PHE A 230 18.21 11.55 4.72
CA PHE A 230 19.46 11.16 5.37
C PHE A 230 19.25 10.81 6.85
N ARG A 231 18.31 11.49 7.53
CA ARG A 231 17.96 11.19 8.93
C ARG A 231 17.39 9.79 9.13
N GLN A 232 16.86 9.16 8.08
CA GLN A 232 16.39 7.78 8.13
C GLN A 232 17.56 6.79 7.96
N LEU A 233 18.72 7.20 7.47
CA LEU A 233 19.84 6.29 7.23
C LEU A 233 20.56 5.95 8.54
N VAL A 234 20.71 4.65 8.80
CA VAL A 234 21.47 4.12 9.93
C VAL A 234 22.55 3.19 9.41
N PHE A 235 23.81 3.57 9.60
CA PHE A 235 24.95 2.83 9.08
C PHE A 235 25.50 1.84 10.12
N TRP A 236 25.76 0.61 9.67
CA TRP A 236 26.28 -0.48 10.49
C TRP A 236 27.51 -1.09 9.82
N ASP A 237 28.52 -1.44 10.61
CA ASP A 237 29.61 -2.29 10.12
C ASP A 237 29.17 -3.76 9.99
N ASN A 238 29.94 -4.56 9.27
CA ASN A 238 29.74 -6.01 9.14
C ASN A 238 30.53 -6.82 10.18
N ALA A 239 30.82 -6.26 11.36
CA ALA A 239 31.57 -6.97 12.38
C ALA A 239 30.72 -8.11 12.99
N ASN A 240 31.12 -9.35 12.74
CA ASN A 240 30.57 -10.51 13.45
C ASN A 240 31.30 -10.67 14.80
N PRO A 241 30.60 -10.87 15.94
CA PRO A 241 29.20 -11.28 16.07
C PRO A 241 28.18 -10.16 16.29
N THR A 242 28.60 -8.91 16.48
CA THR A 242 27.70 -7.78 16.77
C THR A 242 28.05 -6.57 15.89
N PRO A 243 27.18 -6.21 14.93
CA PRO A 243 27.34 -5.00 14.12
C PRO A 243 27.41 -3.74 14.98
N ASN A 244 28.41 -2.89 14.75
CA ASN A 244 28.52 -1.59 15.41
C ASN A 244 27.89 -0.49 14.56
N LYS A 245 27.15 0.42 15.21
CA LYS A 245 26.62 1.61 14.55
C LYS A 245 27.75 2.58 14.22
N ILE A 246 27.83 2.98 12.95
CA ILE A 246 28.81 3.97 12.47
C ILE A 246 28.19 5.37 12.58
N THR A 247 28.89 6.27 13.26
CA THR A 247 28.47 7.68 13.44
C THR A 247 29.46 8.68 12.83
N ASN A 248 30.67 8.25 12.52
CA ASN A 248 31.66 9.07 11.83
C ASN A 248 31.47 8.96 10.31
N TYR A 249 30.63 9.82 9.75
CA TYR A 249 30.27 9.82 8.34
C TYR A 249 31.41 10.29 7.42
N ASP A 250 32.38 11.06 7.94
CA ASP A 250 33.54 11.51 7.17
C ASP A 250 34.42 10.34 6.70
N ALA A 251 34.35 9.21 7.39
CA ALA A 251 35.07 7.99 7.03
C ALA A 251 34.67 7.43 5.66
N PHE A 252 33.49 7.82 5.15
CA PHE A 252 32.99 7.41 3.84
C PHE A 252 33.46 8.30 2.69
N SER A 253 34.16 9.39 3.00
CA SER A 253 34.60 10.41 2.03
C SER A 253 36.11 10.27 1.73
N LYS A 254 36.47 10.31 0.45
CA LYS A 254 37.85 10.15 -0.03
C LYS A 254 38.57 11.49 -0.21
N SER A 255 37.85 12.55 -0.55
CA SER A 255 38.41 13.90 -0.76
C SER A 255 37.99 14.89 0.33
N GLN A 256 38.71 16.02 0.45
CA GLN A 256 38.30 17.09 1.36
C GLN A 256 36.93 17.68 0.95
N ALA A 257 36.69 17.87 -0.35
CA ALA A 257 35.42 18.39 -0.85
C ALA A 257 34.21 17.50 -0.46
N GLU A 258 34.38 16.17 -0.48
CA GLU A 258 33.34 15.24 -0.02
C GLU A 258 33.11 15.31 1.49
N LYS A 259 34.17 15.49 2.29
CA LYS A 259 34.06 15.70 3.76
C LYS A 259 33.36 17.01 4.09
N ASP A 260 33.62 18.07 3.31
CA ASP A 260 32.98 19.36 3.48
C ASP A 260 31.46 19.25 3.26
N LEU A 261 31.00 18.40 2.33
CA LEU A 261 29.56 18.10 2.13
C LEU A 261 28.95 17.40 3.35
N VAL A 262 29.63 16.41 3.93
CA VAL A 262 29.16 15.71 5.14
C VAL A 262 29.05 16.70 6.30
N THR A 263 30.09 17.51 6.50
CA THR A 263 30.12 18.54 7.54
C THR A 263 29.00 19.57 7.34
N ALA A 264 28.74 20.00 6.10
CA ALA A 264 27.66 20.93 5.78
C ALA A 264 26.28 20.37 6.17
N LEU A 265 26.01 19.09 5.85
CA LEU A 265 24.76 18.44 6.23
C LEU A 265 24.64 18.29 7.75
N GLN A 266 25.69 17.81 8.43
CA GLN A 266 25.66 17.66 9.89
C GLN A 266 25.41 18.99 10.62
N ASN A 267 26.00 20.08 10.12
CA ASN A 267 25.75 21.42 10.65
C ASN A 267 24.30 21.86 10.41
N ALA A 268 23.76 21.68 9.21
CA ALA A 268 22.38 22.04 8.90
C ALA A 268 21.37 21.22 9.74
N MET A 269 21.60 19.92 9.91
CA MET A 269 20.80 19.06 10.79
C MET A 269 20.85 19.54 12.25
N SER A 270 22.05 19.89 12.74
CA SER A 270 22.23 20.43 14.09
C SER A 270 21.46 21.74 14.29
N ASP A 271 21.47 22.61 13.28
CA ASP A 271 20.74 23.88 13.33
C ASP A 271 19.22 23.65 13.42
N THR A 272 18.66 22.76 12.59
CA THR A 272 17.25 22.35 12.68
C THR A 272 16.91 21.78 14.07
N ASP A 273 17.74 20.87 14.59
CA ASP A 273 17.53 20.26 15.90
C ASP A 273 17.55 21.31 17.03
N LYS A 274 18.44 22.31 16.92
CA LYS A 274 18.52 23.43 17.87
C LYS A 274 17.30 24.33 17.80
N VAL A 275 16.72 24.60 16.63
CA VAL A 275 15.45 25.35 16.50
C VAL A 275 14.32 24.59 17.19
N ILE A 276 14.17 23.31 16.85
CA ILE A 276 13.09 22.45 17.37
C ILE A 276 13.18 22.30 18.89
N ALA A 277 14.40 22.15 19.42
CA ALA A 277 14.65 22.03 20.86
C ALA A 277 14.28 23.29 21.67
N GLN A 278 14.05 24.45 21.02
CA GLN A 278 13.58 25.64 21.74
C GLN A 278 12.09 25.61 22.09
N VAL A 279 11.30 24.78 21.40
CA VAL A 279 9.84 24.68 21.62
C VAL A 279 9.49 23.46 22.44
N PHE A 280 10.08 22.30 22.11
CA PHE A 280 9.79 21.02 22.76
C PHE A 280 11.04 20.37 23.36
N SER A 281 10.87 19.78 24.55
CA SER A 281 11.93 19.09 25.28
C SER A 281 11.94 17.57 25.05
N THR A 282 10.76 16.96 24.91
CA THR A 282 10.63 15.51 24.71
C THR A 282 10.95 15.13 23.26
N GLN A 283 11.60 13.98 23.03
CA GLN A 283 11.96 13.56 21.67
C GLN A 283 10.73 13.36 20.79
N ALA A 284 9.65 12.76 21.33
CA ALA A 284 8.41 12.54 20.58
C ALA A 284 7.79 13.85 20.06
N ASP A 285 7.80 14.92 20.87
CA ASP A 285 7.27 16.21 20.45
C ASP A 285 8.19 16.93 19.46
N LYS A 286 9.52 16.74 19.59
CA LYS A 286 10.50 17.24 18.61
C LYS A 286 10.31 16.57 17.24
N ASP A 287 10.13 15.26 17.21
CA ASP A 287 9.88 14.51 15.99
C ASP A 287 8.56 14.91 15.34
N ALA A 288 7.51 15.09 16.16
CA ALA A 288 6.23 15.61 15.69
C ALA A 288 6.34 17.01 15.09
N LEU A 289 7.14 17.90 15.69
CA LEU A 289 7.40 19.24 15.16
C LEU A 289 8.23 19.22 13.87
N ARG A 290 9.22 18.34 13.76
CA ARG A 290 10.01 18.18 12.54
C ARG A 290 9.13 17.74 11.36
N LEU A 291 8.29 16.73 11.58
CA LEU A 291 7.49 16.11 10.52
C LEU A 291 6.19 16.86 10.23
N GLY A 292 5.48 17.28 11.27
CA GLY A 292 4.17 17.95 11.17
C GLY A 292 4.23 19.47 11.22
N GLY A 293 5.43 20.06 11.35
CA GLY A 293 5.61 21.50 11.45
C GLY A 293 4.79 22.11 12.58
N ILE A 294 4.25 23.32 12.36
CA ILE A 294 3.48 24.04 13.38
C ILE A 294 2.17 23.35 13.77
N ASP A 295 1.68 22.38 13.01
CA ASP A 295 0.44 21.67 13.37
C ASP A 295 0.66 20.78 14.60
N ALA A 296 1.89 20.33 14.87
CA ALA A 296 2.25 19.68 16.13
C ALA A 296 2.05 20.62 17.34
N ILE A 297 2.41 21.90 17.19
CA ILE A 297 2.21 22.92 18.23
C ILE A 297 0.72 23.19 18.41
N LYS A 298 -0.03 23.38 17.31
CA LYS A 298 -1.48 23.59 17.36
C LYS A 298 -2.22 22.42 18.02
N ALA A 299 -1.81 21.18 17.73
CA ALA A 299 -2.41 19.99 18.33
C ALA A 299 -2.25 20.00 19.86
N LYS A 300 -1.05 20.32 20.37
CA LYS A 300 -0.79 20.45 21.82
C LYS A 300 -1.59 21.60 22.45
N LEU A 301 -1.64 22.76 21.79
CA LEU A 301 -2.45 23.89 22.24
C LEU A 301 -3.94 23.54 22.33
N SER A 302 -4.46 22.79 21.36
CA SER A 302 -5.86 22.35 21.32
C SER A 302 -6.21 21.41 22.47
N VAL A 303 -5.27 20.59 22.94
CA VAL A 303 -5.46 19.76 24.14
C VAL A 303 -5.72 20.62 25.37
N PHE A 304 -4.93 21.68 25.58
CA PHE A 304 -5.15 22.61 26.71
C PHE A 304 -6.51 23.31 26.62
N VAL A 305 -6.88 23.79 25.43
CA VAL A 305 -8.18 24.45 25.21
C VAL A 305 -9.34 23.50 25.47
N ASN A 306 -9.29 22.26 24.97
CA ASN A 306 -10.33 21.26 25.19
C ASN A 306 -10.48 20.91 26.68
N ASN A 307 -9.37 20.83 27.42
CA ASN A 307 -9.41 20.60 28.86
C ASN A 307 -9.98 21.80 29.63
N LEU A 308 -9.68 23.04 29.19
CA LEU A 308 -10.30 24.26 29.73
C LEU A 308 -11.82 24.28 29.50
N ILE A 309 -12.29 23.92 28.30
CA ILE A 309 -13.73 23.80 28.00
C ILE A 309 -14.40 22.78 28.92
N LYS A 310 -13.70 21.68 29.23
CA LYS A 310 -14.16 20.64 30.16
C LYS A 310 -13.97 21.01 31.64
N ASN A 311 -13.47 22.22 31.93
CA ASN A 311 -13.16 22.71 33.28
C ASN A 311 -12.22 21.79 34.08
N VAL A 312 -11.31 21.11 33.39
CA VAL A 312 -10.29 20.25 34.02
C VAL A 312 -9.13 21.13 34.45
N THR A 313 -8.91 21.27 35.76
CA THR A 313 -7.74 21.97 36.35
C THR A 313 -7.36 23.29 35.65
N ALA A 314 -8.29 24.26 35.64
CA ALA A 314 -8.20 25.48 34.83
C ALA A 314 -6.85 26.22 34.92
N ASP A 315 -6.29 26.38 36.12
CA ASP A 315 -4.99 27.03 36.34
C ASP A 315 -3.86 26.27 35.64
N THR A 316 -3.83 24.94 35.74
CA THR A 316 -2.83 24.08 35.11
C THR A 316 -2.91 24.18 33.59
N GLN A 317 -4.11 24.14 33.02
CA GLN A 317 -4.28 24.18 31.56
C GLN A 317 -3.98 25.57 30.98
N THR A 318 -4.39 26.64 31.67
CA THR A 318 -4.05 28.02 31.27
C THR A 318 -2.55 28.26 31.33
N THR A 319 -1.90 27.79 32.41
CA THR A 319 -0.43 27.86 32.56
C THR A 319 0.28 27.05 31.49
N GLY A 320 -0.18 25.83 31.19
CA GLY A 320 0.38 24.96 30.15
C GLY A 320 0.27 25.58 28.75
N TYR A 321 -0.90 26.13 28.42
CA TYR A 321 -1.13 26.86 27.17
C TYR A 321 -0.15 28.02 27.03
N MET A 322 -0.10 28.91 28.02
CA MET A 322 0.76 30.09 27.97
C MET A 322 2.26 29.75 28.03
N ASN A 323 2.66 28.65 28.68
CA ASN A 323 4.05 28.16 28.62
C ASN A 323 4.46 27.81 27.19
N LEU A 324 3.59 27.12 26.45
CA LEU A 324 3.86 26.77 25.06
C LEU A 324 3.83 28.00 24.14
N VAL A 325 2.90 28.94 24.36
CA VAL A 325 2.87 30.20 23.60
C VAL A 325 4.18 30.98 23.79
N SER A 326 4.65 31.13 25.02
CA SER A 326 5.87 31.88 25.29
C SER A 326 7.12 31.13 24.88
N SER A 327 7.15 29.80 24.93
CA SER A 327 8.31 29.04 24.43
C SER A 327 8.52 29.30 22.94
N VAL A 328 7.45 29.36 22.14
CA VAL A 328 7.53 29.76 20.73
C VAL A 328 7.95 31.22 20.57
N ALA A 329 7.39 32.14 21.36
CA ALA A 329 7.74 33.57 21.29
C ALA A 329 9.23 33.83 21.56
N VAL A 330 9.82 33.11 22.52
CA VAL A 330 11.25 33.25 22.85
C VAL A 330 12.15 32.36 21.98
N ALA A 331 11.59 31.41 21.24
CA ALA A 331 12.34 30.43 20.47
C ALA A 331 13.26 31.09 19.44
N PHE A 332 12.85 32.17 18.79
CA PHE A 332 13.66 32.86 17.77
C PHE A 332 15.02 33.33 18.33
N LYS A 333 14.99 34.05 19.46
CA LYS A 333 16.21 34.58 20.08
C LYS A 333 17.06 33.47 20.70
N LYS A 334 16.42 32.47 21.32
CA LYS A 334 17.13 31.31 21.86
C LYS A 334 17.78 30.48 20.76
N ALA A 335 17.10 30.28 19.63
CA ALA A 335 17.63 29.60 18.46
C ALA A 335 18.83 30.34 17.89
N LYS A 336 18.75 31.67 17.72
CA LYS A 336 19.88 32.51 17.30
C LYS A 336 21.12 32.31 18.18
N ALA A 337 20.92 32.21 19.49
CA ALA A 337 22.02 32.01 20.44
C ALA A 337 22.58 30.58 20.40
N ALA A 338 21.76 29.57 20.08
CA ALA A 338 22.15 28.17 20.02
C ALA A 338 22.86 27.78 18.70
N ILE A 339 22.51 28.46 17.60
CA ILE A 339 23.03 28.20 16.25
C ILE A 339 24.37 28.93 16.03
N PRO A 340 25.36 28.31 15.35
CA PRO A 340 26.64 28.96 15.06
C PRO A 340 26.49 30.26 14.26
N ALA A 341 27.28 31.28 14.59
CA ALA A 341 27.16 32.62 14.00
C ALA A 341 27.32 32.67 12.47
N ASN A 342 28.03 31.70 11.88
CA ASN A 342 28.24 31.56 10.44
C ASN A 342 27.11 30.80 9.72
N SER A 343 26.12 30.27 10.44
CA SER A 343 24.99 29.59 9.82
C SER A 343 24.15 30.56 8.98
N PRO A 344 23.74 30.19 7.76
CA PRO A 344 22.85 31.03 6.94
C PRO A 344 21.50 31.28 7.62
N LEU A 345 21.05 30.36 8.50
CA LEU A 345 19.80 30.49 9.24
C LEU A 345 19.78 31.70 10.19
N ASN A 346 20.95 32.12 10.69
CA ASN A 346 21.06 33.33 11.52
C ASN A 346 20.72 34.61 10.75
N VAL A 347 20.97 34.64 9.43
CA VAL A 347 20.59 35.77 8.57
C VAL A 347 19.07 35.88 8.47
N ASP A 348 18.38 34.75 8.38
CA ASP A 348 16.92 34.71 8.33
C ASP A 348 16.29 35.12 9.67
N ILE A 349 16.86 34.67 10.80
CA ILE A 349 16.41 35.11 12.13
C ILE A 349 16.60 36.63 12.29
N ASP A 350 17.69 37.20 11.77
CA ASP A 350 17.94 38.65 11.82
C ASP A 350 17.01 39.45 10.91
N ARG A 351 16.56 38.86 9.81
CA ARG A 351 15.50 39.46 8.99
C ARG A 351 14.17 39.46 9.74
N MET A 352 13.83 38.35 10.40
CA MET A 352 12.60 38.23 11.20
C MET A 352 12.56 39.21 12.38
N ALA A 353 13.70 39.41 13.07
CA ALA A 353 13.80 40.36 14.19
C ALA A 353 13.47 41.82 13.80
N LYS A 354 13.64 42.17 12.52
CA LYS A 354 13.38 43.52 11.99
C LYS A 354 11.94 43.69 11.49
N ASP A 355 11.17 42.62 11.36
CA ASP A 355 9.80 42.69 10.89
C ASP A 355 8.87 43.16 12.02
N LYS A 356 8.26 44.33 11.83
CA LYS A 356 7.36 44.95 12.82
C LYS A 356 6.17 44.07 13.16
N LYS A 357 5.64 43.27 12.23
CA LYS A 357 4.48 42.42 12.52
C LYS A 357 4.78 41.41 13.62
N LEU A 358 5.98 40.83 13.59
CA LEU A 358 6.41 39.84 14.60
C LEU A 358 6.72 40.52 15.93
N THR A 359 7.45 41.64 15.91
CA THR A 359 7.81 42.35 17.13
C THR A 359 6.57 42.98 17.80
N ASP A 360 5.63 43.53 17.04
CA ASP A 360 4.32 44.01 17.53
C ASP A 360 3.53 42.88 18.20
N ALA A 361 3.53 41.69 17.59
CA ALA A 361 2.88 40.52 18.17
C ALA A 361 3.51 40.12 19.51
N ILE A 362 4.84 40.02 19.59
CA ILE A 362 5.54 39.69 20.85
C ILE A 362 5.27 40.76 21.92
N VAL A 363 5.32 42.05 21.57
CA VAL A 363 5.00 43.14 22.50
C VAL A 363 3.55 43.03 23.01
N LYS A 364 2.59 42.71 22.14
CA LYS A 364 1.18 42.48 22.52
C LYS A 364 1.00 41.24 23.41
N LEU A 365 1.80 40.19 23.20
CA LEU A 365 1.79 39.02 24.07
C LEU A 365 2.28 39.38 25.48
N VAL A 366 3.39 40.11 25.56
CA VAL A 366 3.93 40.62 26.83
C VAL A 366 2.93 41.55 27.51
N SER A 367 2.23 42.41 26.76
CA SER A 367 1.26 43.34 27.34
C SER A 367 0.06 42.64 27.99
N ILE A 368 -0.38 41.51 27.42
CA ILE A 368 -1.42 40.65 27.99
C ILE A 368 -0.91 39.97 29.26
N GLU A 369 0.29 39.38 29.24
CA GLU A 369 0.84 38.69 30.41
C GLU A 369 1.21 39.62 31.59
N LYS A 370 1.47 40.90 31.32
CA LYS A 370 1.67 41.92 32.37
C LYS A 370 0.38 42.31 33.11
N ASN A 371 -0.79 41.97 32.58
CA ASN A 371 -2.06 42.33 33.18
C ASN A 371 -2.21 41.67 34.57
N VAL A 372 -2.53 42.48 35.58
CA VAL A 372 -2.64 42.04 36.97
C VAL A 372 -3.73 40.99 37.20
N THR A 373 -4.75 40.92 36.34
CA THR A 373 -5.85 39.94 36.39
C THR A 373 -5.54 38.64 35.63
N VAL A 374 -4.48 38.62 34.82
CA VAL A 374 -4.01 37.42 34.11
C VAL A 374 -3.15 36.54 35.03
N LYS A 375 -2.32 37.14 35.89
CA LYS A 375 -1.40 36.42 36.80
C LYS A 375 -2.09 35.41 37.74
N PRO A 376 -3.25 35.70 38.37
CA PRO A 376 -3.95 34.73 39.21
C PRO A 376 -4.35 33.44 38.48
N ASN A 377 -4.66 33.52 37.18
CA ASN A 377 -5.02 32.37 36.35
C ASN A 377 -3.83 31.45 36.01
N MET A 378 -2.61 31.84 36.36
CA MET A 378 -1.37 31.10 36.07
C MET A 378 -0.43 31.09 37.28
N PRO A 379 -0.81 30.41 38.38
CA PRO A 379 -0.02 30.39 39.61
C PRO A 379 1.38 29.83 39.36
N GLY A 380 2.40 30.49 39.92
CA GLY A 380 3.80 30.09 39.81
C GLY A 380 4.51 30.50 38.51
N ARG A 381 3.79 31.09 37.54
CA ARG A 381 4.38 31.65 36.33
C ARG A 381 5.00 33.03 36.58
N ASP A 382 6.22 33.23 36.11
CA ASP A 382 6.89 34.54 36.11
C ASP A 382 7.21 35.01 34.68
N PRO A 383 6.34 35.81 34.06
CA PRO A 383 6.54 36.32 32.69
C PRO A 383 7.84 37.11 32.52
N LYS A 384 8.30 37.84 33.55
CA LYS A 384 9.54 38.63 33.46
C LYS A 384 10.74 37.73 33.22
N THR A 385 10.85 36.64 33.98
CA THR A 385 11.92 35.64 33.79
C THR A 385 11.80 34.94 32.43
N ILE A 386 10.58 34.63 31.98
CA ILE A 386 10.35 33.94 30.69
C ILE A 386 10.78 34.82 29.51
N TYR A 387 10.39 36.10 29.50
CA TYR A 387 10.69 37.04 28.41
C TYR A 387 12.04 37.74 28.54
N GLY A 388 12.79 37.52 29.63
CA GLY A 388 14.08 38.19 29.88
C GLY A 388 15.12 38.00 28.78
N VAL A 389 15.03 36.93 27.97
CA VAL A 389 15.91 36.74 26.80
C VAL A 389 15.64 37.73 25.65
N LEU A 390 14.45 38.33 25.62
CA LEU A 390 14.01 39.31 24.63
C LEU A 390 14.15 40.76 25.12
N ASP A 391 14.40 40.97 26.42
CA ASP A 391 14.47 42.29 27.05
C ASP A 391 15.55 43.18 26.45
N GLY A 392 15.16 44.40 26.06
CA GLY A 392 16.07 45.38 25.46
C GLY A 392 16.57 45.01 24.07
N THR A 393 15.92 44.06 23.40
CA THR A 393 16.28 43.61 22.05
C THR A 393 15.28 44.10 21.00
N ASP A 394 15.65 43.99 19.72
CA ASP A 394 14.76 44.30 18.59
C ASP A 394 13.43 43.53 18.65
N TRP A 395 13.40 42.35 19.27
CA TRP A 395 12.20 41.52 19.46
C TRP A 395 11.13 42.18 20.32
N LEU A 396 11.52 43.06 21.23
CA LEU A 396 10.62 43.93 22.01
C LEU A 396 10.67 45.38 21.54
N GLN A 397 11.13 45.63 20.31
CA GLN A 397 11.28 46.98 19.76
C GLN A 397 12.19 47.88 20.62
N GLY A 398 13.19 47.27 21.28
CA GLY A 398 14.08 47.95 22.21
C GLY A 398 13.49 48.21 23.60
N LEU A 399 12.25 47.82 23.86
CA LEU A 399 11.63 47.89 25.19
C LEU A 399 12.18 46.82 26.12
N THR A 400 12.10 47.07 27.42
CA THR A 400 12.21 46.04 28.46
C THR A 400 10.83 45.56 28.89
N PHE A 401 10.73 44.36 29.47
CA PHE A 401 9.50 43.86 30.07
C PHE A 401 8.81 44.90 30.95
N ASP A 402 9.56 45.63 31.78
CA ASP A 402 9.00 46.64 32.68
C ASP A 402 8.38 47.83 31.92
N THR A 403 8.98 48.23 30.79
CA THR A 403 8.51 49.37 29.96
C THR A 403 7.45 49.02 28.91
N ALA A 404 7.23 47.73 28.62
CA ALA A 404 6.19 47.31 27.68
C ALA A 404 4.78 47.73 28.16
N PRO A 405 3.85 48.10 27.24
CA PRO A 405 2.51 48.50 27.62
C PRO A 405 1.76 47.38 28.35
N ILE A 406 0.75 47.72 29.17
CA ILE A 406 -0.11 46.74 29.86
C ILE A 406 -1.48 46.76 29.19
N THR A 407 -2.03 45.60 28.86
CA THR A 407 -3.41 45.49 28.37
C THR A 407 -4.39 45.74 29.52
N PRO A 408 -5.39 46.64 29.40
CA PRO A 408 -6.26 47.02 30.52
C PRO A 408 -7.48 46.10 30.75
N ASP A 409 -7.67 45.04 29.96
CA ASP A 409 -8.82 44.14 30.04
C ASP A 409 -8.93 43.40 31.39
N VAL A 410 -10.09 42.83 31.72
CA VAL A 410 -10.31 42.11 32.98
C VAL A 410 -10.59 40.64 32.72
N TYR A 411 -9.82 39.76 33.37
CA TYR A 411 -9.98 38.31 33.28
C TYR A 411 -10.39 37.72 34.64
N THR A 412 -11.42 36.90 34.66
CA THR A 412 -11.88 36.19 35.87
C THR A 412 -10.91 35.07 36.23
N HIS A 413 -10.78 34.69 37.51
CA HIS A 413 -9.95 33.53 37.90
C HIS A 413 -10.77 32.24 37.89
N ASN A 414 -11.00 31.69 36.70
CA ASN A 414 -11.73 30.44 36.46
C ASN A 414 -11.51 29.95 35.02
N ALA A 415 -12.10 28.81 34.64
CA ALA A 415 -12.00 28.30 33.27
C ALA A 415 -12.50 29.29 32.19
N VAL A 416 -13.53 30.08 32.48
CA VAL A 416 -14.03 31.12 31.55
C VAL A 416 -12.97 32.21 31.34
N GLY A 417 -12.29 32.63 32.41
CA GLY A 417 -11.19 33.58 32.34
C GLY A 417 -9.98 33.03 31.59
N GLY A 418 -9.62 31.77 31.83
CA GLY A 418 -8.60 31.06 31.05
C GLY A 418 -8.91 31.04 29.54
N LEU A 419 -10.16 30.75 29.16
CA LEU A 419 -10.61 30.81 27.76
C LEU A 419 -10.58 32.23 27.18
N ASN A 420 -10.90 33.24 27.98
CA ASN A 420 -10.78 34.64 27.56
C ASN A 420 -9.32 35.06 27.35
N ILE A 421 -8.39 34.57 28.18
CA ILE A 421 -6.95 34.77 27.99
C ILE A 421 -6.50 34.11 26.68
N VAL A 422 -6.87 32.85 26.45
CA VAL A 422 -6.60 32.12 25.18
C VAL A 422 -7.09 32.94 23.98
N LYS A 423 -8.33 33.44 24.04
CA LYS A 423 -8.91 34.26 22.97
C LYS A 423 -8.12 35.56 22.74
N ALA A 424 -7.71 36.23 23.81
CA ALA A 424 -6.96 37.49 23.72
C ALA A 424 -5.58 37.32 23.06
N VAL A 425 -4.93 36.17 23.25
CA VAL A 425 -3.63 35.88 22.65
C VAL A 425 -3.70 35.19 21.29
N THR A 426 -4.89 34.74 20.84
CA THR A 426 -5.02 33.89 19.64
C THR A 426 -4.46 34.54 18.37
N ASP A 427 -4.84 35.78 18.06
CA ASP A 427 -4.36 36.46 16.85
C ASP A 427 -2.85 36.72 16.89
N THR A 428 -2.36 37.08 18.07
CA THR A 428 -0.94 37.28 18.36
C THR A 428 -0.16 35.99 18.17
N LEU A 429 -0.65 34.90 18.74
CA LEU A 429 -0.09 33.56 18.61
C LEU A 429 -0.07 33.10 17.15
N ASN A 430 -1.15 33.28 16.40
CA ASN A 430 -1.21 32.92 14.98
C ASN A 430 -0.13 33.64 14.18
N THR A 431 0.10 34.92 14.48
CA THR A 431 1.19 35.69 13.88
C THR A 431 2.54 35.09 14.26
N ILE A 432 2.82 34.88 15.55
CA ILE A 432 4.08 34.27 16.02
C ILE A 432 4.32 32.89 15.39
N LEU A 433 3.29 32.03 15.34
CA LEU A 433 3.35 30.71 14.73
C LEU A 433 3.65 30.77 13.23
N SER A 434 3.13 31.77 12.51
CA SER A 434 3.43 31.93 11.08
C SER A 434 4.91 32.26 10.83
N TYR A 435 5.53 33.10 11.67
CA TYR A 435 6.96 33.37 11.59
C TYR A 435 7.80 32.18 12.07
N PHE A 436 7.34 31.46 13.09
CA PHE A 436 8.02 30.25 13.55
C PHE A 436 7.96 29.16 12.47
N ALA A 437 6.84 29.04 11.75
CA ALA A 437 6.74 28.17 10.58
C ALA A 437 7.77 28.56 9.53
N ALA A 438 7.89 29.85 9.20
CA ALA A 438 8.89 30.33 8.25
C ALA A 438 10.33 30.04 8.72
N LEU A 439 10.63 30.16 10.02
CA LEU A 439 11.93 29.80 10.59
C LEU A 439 12.21 28.30 10.44
N LEU A 440 11.26 27.46 10.84
CA LEU A 440 11.39 26.01 10.75
C LEU A 440 11.53 25.55 9.28
N SER A 441 10.72 26.09 8.38
CA SER A 441 10.84 25.82 6.94
C SER A 441 12.16 26.30 6.36
N GLY A 442 12.71 27.42 6.83
CA GLY A 442 14.05 27.88 6.47
C GLY A 442 15.14 26.91 6.92
N ALA A 443 15.09 26.44 8.17
CA ALA A 443 16.01 25.43 8.69
C ALA A 443 15.96 24.14 7.88
N GLN A 444 14.75 23.61 7.64
CA GLN A 444 14.53 22.42 6.82
C GLN A 444 14.97 22.61 5.37
N PHE A 445 14.83 23.81 4.81
CA PHE A 445 15.30 24.11 3.45
C PHE A 445 16.82 23.99 3.34
N TYR A 446 17.58 24.58 4.28
CA TYR A 446 19.05 24.46 4.27
C TYR A 446 19.51 23.02 4.51
N GLU A 447 18.80 22.28 5.37
CA GLU A 447 19.05 20.86 5.59
C GLU A 447 18.83 20.03 4.32
N ASN A 448 17.66 20.16 3.67
CA ASN A 448 17.35 19.48 2.42
C ASN A 448 18.32 19.85 1.29
N GLN A 449 18.76 21.12 1.22
CA GLN A 449 19.76 21.56 0.25
C GLN A 449 21.11 20.89 0.49
N ALA A 450 21.57 20.85 1.74
CA ALA A 450 22.83 20.19 2.10
C ALA A 450 22.77 18.68 1.85
N GLU A 451 21.62 18.05 2.12
CA GLU A 451 21.38 16.64 1.84
C GLU A 451 21.46 16.33 0.34
N GLN A 452 20.76 17.10 -0.48
CA GLN A 452 20.80 16.93 -1.94
C GLN A 452 22.22 17.13 -2.48
N ALA A 453 22.96 18.11 -1.95
CA ALA A 453 24.36 18.33 -2.30
C ALA A 453 25.24 17.15 -1.89
N LEU A 454 25.01 16.54 -0.73
CA LEU A 454 25.72 15.34 -0.28
C LEU A 454 25.45 14.15 -1.21
N PHE A 455 24.18 13.84 -1.49
CA PHE A 455 23.83 12.72 -2.37
C PHE A 455 24.31 12.93 -3.80
N ALA A 456 24.36 14.16 -4.31
CA ALA A 456 24.89 14.44 -5.64
C ALA A 456 26.43 14.46 -5.70
N GLY A 457 27.08 14.96 -4.65
CA GLY A 457 28.52 15.25 -4.64
C GLY A 457 29.40 14.19 -3.99
N ASN A 458 28.84 13.22 -3.27
CA ASN A 458 29.58 12.13 -2.63
C ASN A 458 29.17 10.77 -3.19
N ALA A 459 30.14 10.04 -3.77
CA ALA A 459 29.88 8.78 -4.45
C ALA A 459 29.32 7.69 -3.53
N PHE A 460 29.76 7.64 -2.26
CA PHE A 460 29.27 6.65 -1.31
C PHE A 460 27.80 6.90 -0.97
N PHE A 461 27.45 8.12 -0.55
CA PHE A 461 26.07 8.44 -0.18
C PHE A 461 25.12 8.41 -1.38
N ASN A 462 25.59 8.77 -2.59
CA ASN A 462 24.83 8.53 -3.82
C ASN A 462 24.52 7.04 -4.00
N GLY A 463 25.53 6.18 -3.81
CA GLY A 463 25.38 4.73 -3.88
C GLY A 463 24.37 4.21 -2.86
N VAL A 464 24.36 4.76 -1.64
CA VAL A 464 23.37 4.44 -0.61
C VAL A 464 21.98 4.86 -1.06
N ASN A 465 21.81 6.10 -1.54
CA ASN A 465 20.51 6.60 -2.01
C ASN A 465 19.94 5.72 -3.15
N VAL A 466 20.79 5.36 -4.12
CA VAL A 466 20.40 4.47 -5.23
C VAL A 466 20.05 3.07 -4.73
N ALA A 467 20.85 2.49 -3.82
CA ALA A 467 20.59 1.17 -3.25
C ALA A 467 19.28 1.13 -2.44
N THR A 468 19.04 2.14 -1.59
CA THR A 468 17.79 2.30 -0.84
C THR A 468 16.60 2.47 -1.77
N GLY A 469 16.74 3.31 -2.80
CA GLY A 469 15.69 3.53 -3.81
C GLY A 469 15.35 2.24 -4.56
N LEU A 470 16.35 1.45 -4.96
CA LEU A 470 16.15 0.16 -5.62
C LEU A 470 15.45 -0.84 -4.69
N GLU A 471 15.89 -0.92 -3.43
CA GLU A 471 15.29 -1.82 -2.44
C GLU A 471 13.81 -1.48 -2.24
N MET A 472 13.47 -0.21 -2.02
CA MET A 472 12.09 0.23 -1.80
C MET A 472 11.20 0.17 -3.05
N SER A 473 11.79 0.23 -4.25
CA SER A 473 11.06 0.12 -5.52
C SER A 473 10.79 -1.33 -5.92
N THR A 474 11.46 -2.29 -5.28
CA THR A 474 11.30 -3.73 -5.51
C THR A 474 10.04 -4.24 -4.81
N MET A 475 9.23 -5.06 -5.49
CA MET A 475 8.01 -5.61 -4.92
C MET A 475 7.56 -6.92 -5.59
N PRO A 476 6.77 -7.75 -4.88
CA PRO A 476 6.13 -8.93 -5.45
C PRO A 476 5.17 -8.57 -6.61
N PRO A 477 5.07 -9.41 -7.65
CA PRO A 477 4.33 -9.08 -8.87
C PRO A 477 2.81 -9.26 -8.77
N SER A 478 2.27 -9.96 -7.75
CA SER A 478 0.84 -10.34 -7.69
C SER A 478 -0.15 -9.20 -7.93
N GLY A 479 0.10 -8.02 -7.37
CA GLY A 479 -0.74 -6.83 -7.59
C GLY A 479 -0.75 -6.38 -9.07
N SER A 480 0.41 -6.37 -9.71
CA SER A 480 0.54 -6.02 -11.14
C SER A 480 -0.15 -7.05 -12.03
N ILE A 481 0.00 -8.33 -11.71
CA ILE A 481 -0.63 -9.43 -12.45
C ILE A 481 -2.16 -9.41 -12.30
N ALA A 482 -2.69 -9.11 -11.11
CA ALA A 482 -4.12 -8.95 -10.91
C ALA A 482 -4.67 -7.82 -11.80
N GLY A 483 -3.90 -6.73 -11.99
CA GLY A 483 -4.27 -5.63 -12.89
C GLY A 483 -4.28 -6.08 -14.34
N VAL A 484 -3.25 -6.83 -14.76
CA VAL A 484 -3.19 -7.46 -16.09
C VAL A 484 -4.38 -8.38 -16.34
N TYR A 485 -4.79 -9.19 -15.35
CA TYR A 485 -5.97 -10.05 -15.47
C TYR A 485 -7.23 -9.21 -15.69
N ALA A 486 -7.46 -8.18 -14.88
CA ALA A 486 -8.62 -7.30 -15.02
C ALA A 486 -8.66 -6.61 -16.39
N ASN A 487 -7.52 -6.09 -16.85
CA ASN A 487 -7.42 -5.42 -18.14
C ASN A 487 -7.66 -6.38 -19.32
N VAL A 488 -7.02 -7.55 -19.32
CA VAL A 488 -7.18 -8.55 -20.39
C VAL A 488 -8.61 -9.08 -20.44
N ASP A 489 -9.20 -9.37 -19.27
CA ASP A 489 -10.58 -9.85 -19.18
C ASP A 489 -11.56 -8.81 -19.73
N GLY A 490 -11.41 -7.54 -19.33
CA GLY A 490 -12.28 -6.46 -19.80
C GLY A 490 -12.12 -6.14 -21.29
N ALA A 491 -10.90 -6.27 -21.84
CA ALA A 491 -10.62 -5.94 -23.24
C ALA A 491 -10.84 -7.10 -24.22
N ARG A 492 -10.62 -8.34 -23.79
CA ARG A 492 -10.54 -9.53 -24.67
C ARG A 492 -11.28 -10.77 -24.17
N GLY A 493 -11.87 -10.70 -22.98
CA GLY A 493 -12.54 -11.83 -22.34
C GLY A 493 -11.57 -12.76 -21.59
N VAL A 494 -12.11 -13.43 -20.57
CA VAL A 494 -11.36 -14.30 -19.64
C VAL A 494 -10.69 -15.51 -20.31
N TRP A 495 -11.17 -15.92 -21.48
CA TRP A 495 -10.59 -17.01 -22.29
C TRP A 495 -9.28 -16.60 -22.98
N LYS A 496 -8.93 -15.30 -23.00
CA LYS A 496 -7.64 -14.85 -23.51
C LYS A 496 -6.57 -15.02 -22.43
N ALA A 497 -5.47 -15.69 -22.78
CA ALA A 497 -4.31 -15.80 -21.89
C ALA A 497 -3.77 -14.43 -21.45
N PRO A 498 -3.56 -14.20 -20.13
CA PRO A 498 -3.00 -12.95 -19.59
C PRO A 498 -1.47 -12.89 -19.72
N ALA A 499 -0.96 -13.26 -20.89
CA ALA A 499 0.45 -13.27 -21.25
C ALA A 499 0.69 -12.50 -22.55
N ASN A 500 1.95 -12.15 -22.79
CA ASN A 500 2.39 -11.22 -23.83
C ASN A 500 1.80 -9.81 -23.65
N VAL A 501 1.66 -9.37 -22.39
CA VAL A 501 1.13 -8.07 -21.97
C VAL A 501 2.23 -7.31 -21.22
N SER A 502 2.42 -6.04 -21.56
CA SER A 502 3.39 -5.15 -20.90
C SER A 502 2.89 -4.71 -19.53
N LEU A 503 3.81 -4.59 -18.58
CA LEU A 503 3.54 -3.99 -17.26
C LEU A 503 3.79 -2.48 -17.30
N ASN A 504 2.83 -1.71 -16.79
CA ASN A 504 2.93 -0.26 -16.66
C ASN A 504 3.72 0.12 -15.39
N ASN A 505 4.43 1.25 -15.42
CA ASN A 505 5.20 1.78 -14.28
C ASN A 505 6.20 0.76 -13.68
N VAL A 506 6.77 -0.09 -14.54
CA VAL A 506 7.79 -1.10 -14.20
C VAL A 506 9.05 -0.83 -15.00
N VAL A 507 10.18 -0.70 -14.30
CA VAL A 507 11.52 -0.55 -14.89
C VAL A 507 11.98 -1.89 -15.47
N GLY A 508 11.78 -2.97 -14.73
CA GLY A 508 12.25 -4.31 -15.12
C GLY A 508 12.00 -5.38 -14.06
N PRO A 509 12.20 -6.66 -14.42
CA PRO A 509 12.33 -7.72 -13.44
C PRO A 509 13.63 -7.55 -12.62
N VAL A 510 13.59 -7.87 -11.34
CA VAL A 510 14.78 -7.81 -10.45
C VAL A 510 15.87 -8.77 -10.95
N VAL A 511 15.46 -9.98 -11.31
CA VAL A 511 16.34 -11.00 -11.88
C VAL A 511 16.10 -11.05 -13.40
N LYS A 512 17.16 -10.90 -14.19
CA LYS A 512 17.05 -11.11 -15.64
C LYS A 512 17.14 -12.61 -15.92
N ILE A 513 16.11 -13.16 -16.54
CA ILE A 513 16.06 -14.58 -16.94
C ILE A 513 16.05 -14.74 -18.45
N ASP A 514 16.81 -15.71 -18.94
CA ASP A 514 16.83 -16.09 -20.34
C ASP A 514 15.90 -17.27 -20.63
N ASN A 515 16.03 -17.89 -21.80
CA ASN A 515 15.19 -19.04 -22.18
C ASN A 515 15.57 -20.30 -21.38
N SER A 516 16.86 -20.52 -21.14
CA SER A 516 17.35 -21.70 -20.42
C SER A 516 16.92 -21.69 -18.95
N ASP A 517 16.89 -20.51 -18.34
CA ASP A 517 16.34 -20.32 -16.99
C ASP A 517 14.83 -20.61 -16.95
N GLN A 518 14.11 -20.17 -17.99
CA GLN A 518 12.65 -20.30 -18.07
C GLN A 518 12.18 -21.73 -18.39
N ASP A 519 12.96 -22.54 -19.10
CA ASP A 519 12.54 -23.85 -19.59
C ASP A 519 12.02 -24.75 -18.45
N ASP A 520 12.83 -24.94 -17.40
CA ASP A 520 12.41 -25.73 -16.25
C ASP A 520 11.33 -25.01 -15.42
N MET A 521 11.35 -23.67 -15.32
CA MET A 521 10.25 -22.92 -14.67
C MET A 521 8.88 -23.25 -15.28
N ASN A 522 8.85 -23.30 -16.61
CA ASN A 522 7.63 -23.43 -17.38
C ASN A 522 7.19 -24.89 -17.51
N VAL A 523 8.08 -25.82 -17.92
CA VAL A 523 7.83 -27.26 -18.06
C VAL A 523 8.76 -28.01 -17.12
N THR A 524 8.21 -28.66 -16.09
CA THR A 524 9.00 -29.45 -15.13
C THR A 524 8.34 -30.79 -14.85
N SER A 525 9.12 -31.78 -14.43
CA SER A 525 8.62 -33.14 -14.12
C SER A 525 7.60 -33.15 -12.97
N THR A 526 7.66 -32.17 -12.06
CA THR A 526 6.75 -32.05 -10.90
C THR A 526 5.41 -31.41 -11.22
N GLY A 527 5.27 -30.78 -12.41
CA GLY A 527 4.04 -30.12 -12.87
C GLY A 527 3.77 -28.73 -12.29
N LYS A 528 4.56 -28.26 -11.32
CA LYS A 528 4.39 -26.95 -10.65
C LYS A 528 5.01 -25.81 -11.46
N SER A 529 4.34 -25.43 -12.54
CA SER A 529 4.78 -24.36 -13.43
C SER A 529 4.79 -23.00 -12.73
N ILE A 530 5.78 -22.18 -13.06
CA ILE A 530 5.92 -20.80 -12.61
C ILE A 530 5.98 -19.90 -13.85
N ASN A 531 5.15 -18.86 -13.90
CA ASN A 531 5.07 -17.96 -15.03
C ASN A 531 6.16 -16.90 -14.94
N ALA A 532 6.91 -16.74 -16.04
CA ALA A 532 8.01 -15.79 -16.13
C ALA A 532 7.53 -14.35 -16.37
N ILE A 533 8.20 -13.38 -15.76
CA ILE A 533 8.14 -11.96 -16.14
C ILE A 533 9.49 -11.57 -16.74
N ARG A 534 9.50 -11.08 -17.99
CA ARG A 534 10.73 -10.90 -18.77
C ARG A 534 10.82 -9.54 -19.43
N ALA A 535 12.02 -8.98 -19.44
CA ALA A 535 12.31 -7.77 -20.20
C ALA A 535 12.74 -8.13 -21.63
N PHE A 536 12.12 -7.49 -22.62
CA PHE A 536 12.44 -7.64 -24.03
C PHE A 536 12.86 -6.28 -24.62
N ALA A 537 13.97 -6.27 -25.34
CA ALA A 537 14.43 -5.08 -26.04
C ALA A 537 13.33 -4.58 -27.01
N GLY A 538 12.99 -3.29 -26.92
CA GLY A 538 11.95 -2.66 -27.75
C GLY A 538 10.51 -2.99 -27.38
N ARG A 539 10.25 -3.86 -26.40
CA ARG A 539 8.88 -4.22 -25.96
C ARG A 539 8.62 -4.02 -24.46
N GLY A 540 9.65 -3.67 -23.69
CA GLY A 540 9.57 -3.46 -22.25
C GLY A 540 9.46 -4.77 -21.47
N THR A 541 8.89 -4.70 -20.26
CA THR A 541 8.71 -5.85 -19.37
C THR A 541 7.34 -6.49 -19.63
N LEU A 542 7.36 -7.77 -20.01
CA LEU A 542 6.18 -8.54 -20.39
C LEU A 542 5.91 -9.68 -19.42
N VAL A 543 4.63 -9.97 -19.16
CA VAL A 543 4.20 -11.25 -18.60
C VAL A 543 4.38 -12.33 -19.67
N TRP A 544 5.16 -13.36 -19.39
CA TRP A 544 5.63 -14.36 -20.36
C TRP A 544 5.31 -15.80 -19.96
N GLY A 545 4.14 -16.02 -19.37
CA GLY A 545 3.59 -17.34 -19.05
C GLY A 545 2.09 -17.26 -18.74
N ALA A 546 1.35 -18.34 -19.01
CA ALA A 546 -0.09 -18.42 -18.75
C ALA A 546 -0.53 -19.80 -18.21
N ARG A 547 0.35 -20.50 -17.49
CA ARG A 547 0.08 -21.81 -16.89
C ARG A 547 -0.39 -21.67 -15.44
N THR A 548 -1.28 -22.56 -15.04
CA THR A 548 -1.61 -22.77 -13.62
C THR A 548 -0.48 -23.54 -12.95
N LEU A 549 -0.55 -23.77 -11.64
CA LEU A 549 0.39 -24.68 -10.97
C LEU A 549 0.17 -26.14 -11.38
N ALA A 550 -0.92 -26.49 -12.07
CA ALA A 550 -1.18 -27.82 -12.62
C ALA A 550 -0.63 -27.93 -14.06
N GLY A 551 0.64 -27.58 -14.26
CA GLY A 551 1.28 -27.47 -15.57
C GLY A 551 1.39 -28.79 -16.35
N ASN A 552 1.45 -29.93 -15.66
CA ASN A 552 1.46 -31.25 -16.30
C ASN A 552 0.06 -31.83 -16.54
N ASP A 553 -0.98 -31.17 -16.04
CA ASP A 553 -2.36 -31.54 -16.33
C ASP A 553 -2.67 -31.31 -17.83
N ASN A 554 -3.53 -32.12 -18.42
CA ASN A 554 -3.94 -31.99 -19.82
C ASN A 554 -5.21 -31.13 -20.00
N GLU A 555 -6.02 -31.01 -18.95
CA GLU A 555 -7.26 -30.25 -18.89
C GLU A 555 -6.99 -28.85 -18.32
N TRP A 556 -6.35 -28.79 -17.14
CA TRP A 556 -6.28 -27.58 -16.32
C TRP A 556 -4.95 -26.83 -16.40
N ARG A 557 -4.14 -27.12 -17.42
CA ARG A 557 -2.81 -26.52 -17.63
C ARG A 557 -2.80 -25.01 -17.67
N TYR A 558 -3.80 -24.41 -18.31
CA TYR A 558 -3.78 -22.99 -18.68
C TYR A 558 -4.73 -22.15 -17.84
N ILE A 559 -4.23 -21.00 -17.40
CA ILE A 559 -4.98 -19.98 -16.67
C ILE A 559 -6.29 -19.59 -17.36
N PRO A 560 -6.31 -19.21 -18.67
CA PRO A 560 -7.55 -18.82 -19.34
C PRO A 560 -8.58 -19.96 -19.37
N VAL A 561 -8.15 -21.21 -19.47
CA VAL A 561 -9.08 -22.37 -19.47
C VAL A 561 -9.73 -22.51 -18.10
N ARG A 562 -8.94 -22.58 -17.01
CA ARG A 562 -9.51 -22.70 -15.66
C ARG A 562 -10.40 -21.51 -15.32
N ARG A 563 -9.95 -20.27 -15.56
CA ARG A 563 -10.70 -19.06 -15.22
C ARG A 563 -11.99 -18.92 -16.05
N PHE A 564 -11.99 -19.37 -17.30
CA PHE A 564 -13.21 -19.42 -18.10
C PHE A 564 -14.23 -20.41 -17.52
N PHE A 565 -13.79 -21.62 -17.13
CA PHE A 565 -14.68 -22.58 -16.46
C PHE A 565 -15.27 -22.01 -15.17
N ILE A 566 -14.44 -21.40 -14.31
CA ILE A 566 -14.89 -20.74 -13.08
C ILE A 566 -15.99 -19.70 -13.38
N MET A 567 -15.78 -18.85 -14.38
CA MET A 567 -16.77 -17.84 -14.79
C MET A 567 -18.09 -18.47 -15.24
N VAL A 568 -18.03 -19.51 -16.09
CA VAL A 568 -19.23 -20.18 -16.61
C VAL A 568 -19.96 -20.93 -15.49
N GLU A 569 -19.25 -21.67 -14.65
CA GLU A 569 -19.78 -22.41 -13.50
C GLU A 569 -20.56 -21.47 -12.57
N GLU A 570 -19.97 -20.33 -12.19
CA GLU A 570 -20.61 -19.39 -11.27
C GLU A 570 -21.76 -18.61 -11.94
N SER A 571 -21.61 -18.23 -13.22
CA SER A 571 -22.69 -17.55 -13.96
C SER A 571 -23.92 -18.45 -14.10
N VAL A 572 -23.72 -19.71 -14.50
CA VAL A 572 -24.80 -20.68 -14.64
C VAL A 572 -25.45 -20.95 -13.29
N LYS A 573 -24.66 -21.22 -12.24
CA LYS A 573 -25.17 -21.42 -10.88
C LYS A 573 -26.06 -20.26 -10.43
N LYS A 574 -25.62 -19.01 -10.58
CA LYS A 574 -26.43 -17.82 -10.24
C LYS A 574 -27.73 -17.75 -11.03
N ALA A 575 -27.67 -18.02 -12.33
CA ALA A 575 -28.85 -18.01 -13.21
C ALA A 575 -29.83 -19.16 -12.92
N THR A 576 -29.35 -20.26 -12.34
CA THR A 576 -30.19 -21.43 -12.00
C THR A 576 -30.96 -21.28 -10.68
N TYR A 577 -30.63 -20.33 -9.80
CA TYR A 577 -31.31 -20.17 -8.50
C TYR A 577 -32.84 -20.03 -8.57
N PRO A 578 -33.42 -19.28 -9.52
CA PRO A 578 -34.88 -19.17 -9.61
C PRO A 578 -35.59 -20.48 -9.94
N PHE A 579 -34.87 -21.51 -10.42
CA PHE A 579 -35.43 -22.83 -10.69
C PHE A 579 -35.52 -23.71 -9.44
N VAL A 580 -34.91 -23.30 -8.32
CA VAL A 580 -35.04 -24.00 -7.04
C VAL A 580 -36.47 -23.84 -6.55
N PHE A 581 -37.11 -24.97 -6.19
CA PHE A 581 -38.54 -25.07 -5.81
C PHE A 581 -39.56 -24.88 -6.94
N GLU A 582 -39.13 -24.80 -8.20
CA GLU A 582 -40.03 -24.98 -9.33
C GLU A 582 -40.48 -26.45 -9.46
N ASN A 583 -41.57 -26.69 -10.21
CA ASN A 583 -42.02 -28.05 -10.50
C ASN A 583 -40.91 -28.82 -11.24
N ASN A 584 -40.52 -30.00 -10.71
CA ASN A 584 -39.52 -30.86 -11.33
C ASN A 584 -40.13 -31.64 -12.53
N ASP A 585 -40.38 -30.92 -13.63
CA ASP A 585 -41.00 -31.44 -14.85
C ASP A 585 -40.22 -31.06 -16.12
N ALA A 586 -40.62 -31.65 -17.25
CA ALA A 586 -39.97 -31.46 -18.54
C ALA A 586 -39.96 -30.00 -19.04
N ASN A 587 -40.90 -29.16 -18.59
CA ASN A 587 -40.92 -27.74 -18.97
C ASN A 587 -39.78 -26.99 -18.25
N THR A 588 -39.60 -27.25 -16.96
CA THR A 588 -38.51 -26.68 -16.15
C THR A 588 -37.14 -27.12 -16.70
N TRP A 589 -36.98 -28.40 -17.03
CA TRP A 589 -35.76 -28.93 -17.65
C TRP A 589 -35.45 -28.26 -18.98
N THR A 590 -36.46 -28.10 -19.84
CA THR A 590 -36.29 -27.46 -21.16
C THR A 590 -35.91 -25.99 -21.02
N LYS A 591 -36.53 -25.25 -20.10
CA LYS A 591 -36.17 -23.85 -19.82
C LYS A 591 -34.72 -23.73 -19.34
N MET A 592 -34.29 -24.60 -18.42
CA MET A 592 -32.91 -24.66 -17.92
C MET A 592 -31.92 -24.90 -19.06
N ARG A 593 -32.17 -25.93 -19.87
CA ARG A 593 -31.34 -26.28 -21.03
C ARG A 593 -31.18 -25.11 -21.99
N VAL A 594 -32.30 -24.52 -22.41
CA VAL A 594 -32.30 -23.42 -23.40
C VAL A 594 -31.59 -22.19 -22.86
N MET A 595 -31.76 -21.86 -21.58
CA MET A 595 -31.05 -20.75 -20.92
C MET A 595 -29.53 -20.94 -21.00
N VAL A 596 -29.03 -22.11 -20.61
CA VAL A 596 -27.58 -22.40 -20.63
C VAL A 596 -27.04 -22.47 -22.06
N GLN A 597 -27.78 -23.11 -22.98
CA GLN A 597 -27.39 -23.18 -24.40
C GLN A 597 -27.28 -21.80 -25.05
N ASN A 598 -28.23 -20.89 -24.76
CA ASN A 598 -28.18 -19.53 -25.28
C ASN A 598 -26.93 -18.79 -24.77
N PHE A 599 -26.60 -18.94 -23.49
CA PHE A 599 -25.40 -18.35 -22.92
C PHE A 599 -24.11 -18.87 -23.57
N LEU A 600 -23.96 -20.20 -23.67
CA LEU A 600 -22.77 -20.80 -24.29
C LEU A 600 -22.67 -20.49 -25.79
N THR A 601 -23.80 -20.31 -26.47
CA THR A 601 -23.84 -19.82 -27.86
C THR A 601 -23.25 -18.42 -27.98
N LEU A 602 -23.53 -17.52 -27.03
CA LEU A 602 -22.93 -16.18 -27.00
C LEU A 602 -21.42 -16.25 -26.77
N GLN A 603 -20.96 -17.11 -25.85
CA GLN A 603 -19.54 -17.32 -25.59
C GLN A 603 -18.81 -17.92 -26.81
N TRP A 604 -19.44 -18.87 -27.51
CA TRP A 604 -18.91 -19.42 -28.77
C TRP A 604 -18.81 -18.35 -29.86
N ARG A 605 -19.85 -17.52 -30.05
CA ARG A 605 -19.81 -16.39 -31.00
C ARG A 605 -18.74 -15.36 -30.67
N ALA A 606 -18.41 -15.18 -29.39
CA ALA A 606 -17.32 -14.32 -28.94
C ALA A 606 -15.92 -14.95 -29.13
N GLY A 607 -15.85 -16.21 -29.58
CA GLY A 607 -14.60 -16.94 -29.82
C GLY A 607 -13.99 -17.58 -28.57
N ALA A 608 -14.76 -17.72 -27.49
CA ALA A 608 -14.29 -18.36 -26.26
C ALA A 608 -14.23 -19.90 -26.35
N LEU A 609 -15.13 -20.48 -27.16
CA LEU A 609 -15.26 -21.92 -27.37
C LEU A 609 -14.80 -22.31 -28.77
N GLN A 610 -14.14 -23.45 -28.89
CA GLN A 610 -13.62 -24.03 -30.13
C GLN A 610 -14.66 -24.97 -30.75
N GLY A 611 -14.95 -24.78 -32.04
CA GLY A 611 -15.85 -25.65 -32.81
C GLY A 611 -16.38 -24.91 -34.03
N ALA A 612 -16.59 -25.61 -35.15
CA ALA A 612 -17.09 -24.98 -36.38
C ALA A 612 -18.58 -24.61 -36.27
N LYS A 613 -19.32 -25.32 -35.42
CA LYS A 613 -20.72 -25.11 -35.06
C LYS A 613 -20.90 -25.28 -33.55
N PRO A 614 -21.98 -24.75 -32.93
CA PRO A 614 -22.21 -24.82 -31.49
C PRO A 614 -22.14 -26.24 -30.91
N GLU A 615 -22.62 -27.24 -31.65
CA GLU A 615 -22.70 -28.63 -31.19
C GLU A 615 -21.32 -29.32 -31.11
N ASP A 616 -20.31 -28.78 -31.81
CA ASP A 616 -18.92 -29.22 -31.67
C ASP A 616 -18.24 -28.56 -30.46
N ALA A 617 -18.78 -27.42 -30.01
CA ALA A 617 -18.17 -26.54 -29.03
C ALA A 617 -18.70 -26.77 -27.61
N PHE A 618 -19.97 -27.12 -27.44
CA PHE A 618 -20.56 -27.42 -26.15
C PHE A 618 -21.79 -28.32 -26.27
N PHE A 619 -22.18 -28.95 -25.15
CA PHE A 619 -23.45 -29.65 -25.00
C PHE A 619 -24.10 -29.33 -23.66
N VAL A 620 -25.42 -29.42 -23.60
CA VAL A 620 -26.22 -29.30 -22.37
C VAL A 620 -27.30 -30.38 -22.40
N HIS A 621 -27.15 -31.38 -21.54
CA HIS A 621 -28.08 -32.51 -21.43
C HIS A 621 -28.89 -32.39 -20.12
N VAL A 622 -30.19 -32.64 -20.20
CA VAL A 622 -31.09 -32.68 -19.04
C VAL A 622 -32.40 -33.37 -19.42
N GLY A 623 -32.68 -34.50 -18.76
CA GLY A 623 -33.93 -35.22 -18.99
C GLY A 623 -33.99 -36.59 -18.32
N LEU A 624 -35.21 -37.13 -18.24
CA LEU A 624 -35.45 -38.51 -17.80
C LEU A 624 -34.88 -39.50 -18.83
N ASN A 625 -34.08 -40.45 -18.36
CA ASN A 625 -33.30 -41.39 -19.17
C ASN A 625 -32.21 -40.74 -20.04
N GLU A 626 -31.88 -39.47 -19.81
CA GLU A 626 -30.73 -38.78 -20.39
C GLU A 626 -29.69 -38.53 -19.29
N THR A 627 -30.04 -37.72 -18.28
CA THR A 627 -29.17 -37.41 -17.12
C THR A 627 -29.77 -37.85 -15.78
N MET A 628 -31.07 -38.14 -15.74
CA MET A 628 -31.81 -38.45 -14.53
C MET A 628 -32.56 -39.77 -14.63
N THR A 629 -32.65 -40.48 -13.51
CA THR A 629 -33.53 -41.64 -13.33
C THR A 629 -34.88 -41.20 -12.74
N ALA A 630 -35.88 -42.11 -12.76
CA ALA A 630 -37.15 -41.86 -12.07
C ALA A 630 -36.94 -41.63 -10.56
N GLN A 631 -35.94 -42.30 -9.95
CA GLN A 631 -35.61 -42.11 -8.55
C GLN A 631 -35.06 -40.71 -8.27
N ASP A 632 -34.23 -40.17 -9.17
CA ASP A 632 -33.71 -38.80 -9.02
C ASP A 632 -34.84 -37.77 -9.00
N ILE A 633 -35.86 -37.94 -9.86
CA ILE A 633 -37.02 -37.05 -9.90
C ILE A 633 -37.84 -37.18 -8.61
N LEU A 634 -38.08 -38.41 -8.13
CA LEU A 634 -38.81 -38.66 -6.88
C LEU A 634 -38.08 -38.09 -5.66
N GLU A 635 -36.75 -38.09 -5.67
CA GLU A 635 -35.90 -37.48 -4.64
C GLU A 635 -35.72 -35.96 -4.84
N GLY A 636 -36.38 -35.36 -5.83
CA GLY A 636 -36.34 -33.92 -6.10
C GLY A 636 -35.03 -33.42 -6.72
N ARG A 637 -34.20 -34.31 -7.27
CA ARG A 637 -32.96 -33.95 -7.97
C ARG A 637 -33.26 -33.57 -9.43
N MET A 638 -32.57 -32.52 -9.89
CA MET A 638 -32.48 -32.16 -11.30
C MET A 638 -30.99 -32.14 -11.69
N ILE A 639 -30.56 -33.07 -12.55
CA ILE A 639 -29.15 -33.23 -12.94
C ILE A 639 -28.97 -32.67 -14.36
N VAL A 640 -28.10 -31.66 -14.50
CA VAL A 640 -27.77 -31.03 -15.78
C VAL A 640 -26.29 -31.30 -16.08
N GLU A 641 -26.01 -31.90 -17.21
CA GLU A 641 -24.64 -32.13 -17.66
C GLU A 641 -24.25 -31.09 -18.72
N ILE A 642 -23.15 -30.38 -18.49
CA ILE A 642 -22.67 -29.30 -19.35
C ILE A 642 -21.22 -29.61 -19.73
N GLY A 643 -20.95 -29.76 -21.02
CA GLY A 643 -19.59 -29.88 -21.55
C GLY A 643 -19.25 -28.71 -22.46
N MET A 644 -18.00 -28.23 -22.41
CA MET A 644 -17.52 -27.11 -23.22
C MET A 644 -16.07 -27.28 -23.66
N ALA A 645 -15.77 -26.91 -24.90
CA ALA A 645 -14.43 -26.96 -25.50
C ALA A 645 -13.81 -25.54 -25.53
N VAL A 646 -13.10 -25.16 -24.47
CA VAL A 646 -12.50 -23.82 -24.36
C VAL A 646 -11.26 -23.69 -25.24
N VAL A 647 -11.08 -22.53 -25.88
CA VAL A 647 -9.90 -22.25 -26.71
C VAL A 647 -8.62 -22.31 -25.88
N ARG A 648 -7.61 -23.04 -26.38
CA ARG A 648 -6.28 -23.13 -25.78
C ARG A 648 -5.31 -22.13 -26.42
N PRO A 649 -4.40 -21.49 -25.65
CA PRO A 649 -3.40 -20.61 -26.21
C PRO A 649 -2.34 -21.38 -27.01
N ALA A 650 -1.86 -20.80 -28.12
CA ALA A 650 -0.68 -21.27 -28.81
C ALA A 650 0.58 -20.79 -28.08
N GLU A 651 1.19 -21.66 -27.29
CA GLU A 651 2.39 -21.35 -26.49
C GLU A 651 3.70 -21.43 -27.30
N PHE A 652 3.79 -22.36 -28.25
CA PHE A 652 4.99 -22.62 -29.06
C PHE A 652 4.72 -22.40 -30.54
N ILE A 653 5.60 -21.65 -31.22
CA ILE A 653 5.61 -21.48 -32.67
C ILE A 653 6.94 -21.99 -33.19
N ILE A 654 6.92 -23.05 -34.01
CA ILE A 654 8.12 -23.69 -34.57
C ILE A 654 8.24 -23.31 -36.05
N LEU A 655 9.18 -22.42 -36.38
CA LEU A 655 9.51 -22.07 -37.76
C LEU A 655 10.56 -23.03 -38.31
N ARG A 656 10.22 -23.79 -39.34
CA ARG A 656 11.14 -24.73 -40.00
C ARG A 656 11.58 -24.16 -41.34
N PHE A 657 12.83 -23.72 -41.42
CA PHE A 657 13.43 -23.22 -42.66
C PHE A 657 14.13 -24.36 -43.40
N MET A 658 13.86 -24.48 -44.70
CA MET A 658 14.50 -25.47 -45.57
C MET A 658 15.12 -24.75 -46.76
N HIS A 659 16.35 -25.11 -47.12
CA HIS A 659 16.99 -24.62 -48.34
C HIS A 659 16.44 -25.42 -49.52
N LYS A 660 15.64 -24.77 -50.38
CA LYS A 660 15.13 -25.37 -51.62
C LYS A 660 16.19 -25.24 -52.71
N MET A 661 16.74 -26.37 -53.18
CA MET A 661 17.59 -26.40 -54.38
C MET A 661 16.73 -26.16 -55.63
N MET A 662 17.31 -25.50 -56.63
CA MET A 662 16.64 -25.21 -57.89
C MET A 662 16.24 -26.53 -58.58
N GLU A 663 14.95 -26.71 -58.86
CA GLU A 663 14.47 -27.84 -59.65
C GLU A 663 14.89 -27.59 -61.10
N SER A 664 15.80 -28.43 -61.61
CA SER A 664 16.30 -28.39 -62.99
C SER A 664 15.35 -29.05 -63.98
#